data_AF-A0A848D0M9-F1
#
_entry.id   AF-A0A848D0M9-F1
#
_cell.length_a   1.000
_cell.length_b   1.000
_cell.length_c   1.000
_cell.angle_alpha   90.00
_cell.angle_beta   90.00
_cell.angle_gamma   90.00
#
_symmetry.space_group_name_H-M   'P 1'
#
loop_
_entity.id
_entity.type
_entity.pdbx_description
1 polymer ?
#
loop_
_entity_poly.entity_id
_entity_poly.type
_entity_poly.pdbx_seq_one_letter_code
_entity_poly.pdbx_strand_id
1 'polypeptide(L)'
;MTEQLAKWVQAYLSDQEALEQAQRIDELRRAFLAHFGELEALRRKEITLLQFKKTLDHKTKSKHRIHGKKTNIWGFSGFSGQMFFNQIYNQAAYADMMVELTNAFLEAVEIPPDHIECESWTQDKLAGFVNVIRQTQKAALEKGYPPQKCASIKFATFFLSFFWGLQDLEHYPIYYKADREALAYFGYDSGGRDKPFDSSAYFRFTRCLQTLRDKSSQLTGKAWSVSEVQHFLFYVSHRLGETKAIETADTGNLRESRAAQRLIRLLREHNFIVSYAEEVESIPDDVPEEFRNKVIWRFAGTEGETTCAYVFVWDMPSEYICTVYEENEEGFLRKLYSIEAEDERTFLAKLHAYLLRKGDEWRQYTLGDAAADAYLEREILEEWLDVLHERKQMIIYGPPGTGKTYIAQRLARIMTQSERRICLVQFHPSYTYEEFIEGVRPEVIEDESGTAHMNVTVRPGIFLELCNEALKQENRDCAYTLIIDEMNRANTAKVFGELLYALEYRNSAVPLPYSKSKMVVPDNIYIIGTMNTTDRSLAQLDFALRRRFPAIYVSSCESERVLHKYLEVHHSDMAWVARLVRQVNDRIGNPDFFLGHSYFMNRSLNPQKLRRIWKYEIIPYLEEYFAYEPERVREFELDSLLEGEEDVGGD
;
A
#
# COMPACT_ATOMS: atom_id res chain seq x y z
N MET A 1 -15.56 -26.55 19.79
CA MET A 1 -16.77 -25.70 19.82
C MET A 1 -17.37 -25.55 21.21
N THR A 2 -18.04 -26.56 21.81
CA THR A 2 -18.74 -26.39 23.11
C THR A 2 -17.83 -25.97 24.26
N GLU A 3 -16.65 -26.59 24.40
CA GLU A 3 -15.66 -26.24 25.44
C GLU A 3 -15.09 -24.81 25.25
N GLN A 4 -14.87 -24.40 24.00
CA GLN A 4 -14.39 -23.06 23.64
C GLN A 4 -15.46 -21.99 23.92
N LEU A 5 -16.73 -22.27 23.61
CA LEU A 5 -17.86 -21.42 23.97
C LEU A 5 -17.98 -21.30 25.50
N ALA A 6 -17.86 -22.40 26.24
CA ALA A 6 -17.90 -22.39 27.70
C ALA A 6 -16.79 -21.52 28.31
N LYS A 7 -15.55 -21.61 27.78
CA LYS A 7 -14.43 -20.75 28.20
C LYS A 7 -14.72 -19.27 27.96
N TRP A 8 -15.24 -18.89 26.80
CA TRP A 8 -15.60 -17.50 26.50
C TRP A 8 -16.77 -16.99 27.35
N VAL A 9 -17.80 -17.81 27.57
CA VAL A 9 -18.93 -17.47 28.45
C VAL A 9 -18.47 -17.29 29.90
N GLN A 10 -17.60 -18.16 30.41
CA GLN A 10 -16.99 -18.00 31.74
C GLN A 10 -16.14 -16.73 31.83
N ALA A 11 -15.34 -16.41 30.81
CA ALA A 11 -14.54 -15.19 30.78
C ALA A 11 -15.43 -13.93 30.82
N TYR A 12 -16.46 -13.86 29.97
CA TYR A 12 -17.41 -12.74 29.95
C TYR A 12 -18.17 -12.59 31.28
N LEU A 13 -18.68 -13.68 31.85
CA LEU A 13 -19.40 -13.64 33.13
C LEU A 13 -18.49 -13.32 34.34
N SER A 14 -17.17 -13.45 34.19
CA SER A 14 -16.19 -13.07 35.21
C SER A 14 -15.75 -11.60 35.07
N ASP A 15 -16.02 -10.96 33.94
CA ASP A 15 -15.61 -9.59 33.63
C ASP A 15 -16.69 -8.59 34.08
N GLN A 16 -16.54 -8.06 35.29
CA GLN A 16 -17.52 -7.12 35.86
C GLN A 16 -17.59 -5.79 35.09
N GLU A 17 -16.48 -5.29 34.53
CA GLU A 17 -16.49 -4.04 33.75
C GLU A 17 -17.29 -4.22 32.45
N ALA A 18 -17.12 -5.36 31.77
CA ALA A 18 -17.90 -5.68 30.57
C ALA A 18 -19.41 -5.81 30.85
N LEU A 19 -19.79 -6.42 31.99
CA LEU A 19 -21.19 -6.57 32.40
C LEU A 19 -21.83 -5.25 32.82
N GLU A 20 -21.13 -4.41 33.60
CA GLU A 20 -21.59 -3.06 33.96
C GLU A 20 -21.73 -2.17 32.70
N GLN A 21 -20.78 -2.24 31.77
CA GLN A 21 -20.84 -1.53 30.50
C GLN A 21 -22.04 -1.96 29.65
N ALA A 22 -22.30 -3.27 29.53
CA ALA A 22 -23.45 -3.81 28.79
C ALA A 22 -24.78 -3.31 29.37
N GLN A 23 -24.96 -3.43 30.69
CA GLN A 23 -26.14 -2.91 31.39
C GLN A 23 -26.33 -1.41 31.16
N ARG A 24 -25.25 -0.63 31.24
CA ARG A 24 -25.29 0.82 31.05
C ARG A 24 -25.62 1.22 29.61
N ILE A 25 -25.17 0.46 28.61
CA ILE A 25 -25.56 0.66 27.21
C ILE A 25 -27.07 0.43 27.05
N ASP A 26 -27.63 -0.61 27.65
CA ASP A 26 -29.06 -0.94 27.50
C ASP A 26 -29.99 -0.01 28.29
N GLU A 27 -29.54 0.58 29.40
CA GLU A 27 -30.20 1.73 30.03
C GLU A 27 -30.28 2.93 29.08
N LEU A 28 -29.15 3.30 28.45
CA LEU A 28 -29.08 4.45 27.56
C LEU A 28 -29.86 4.23 26.26
N ARG A 29 -29.89 2.99 25.73
CA ARG A 29 -30.75 2.61 24.60
C ARG A 29 -32.23 2.74 24.95
N ARG A 30 -32.67 2.22 26.11
CA ARG A 30 -34.06 2.37 26.58
C ARG A 30 -34.44 3.84 26.77
N ALA A 31 -33.57 4.65 27.36
CA ALA A 31 -33.78 6.10 27.50
C ALA A 31 -33.85 6.83 26.14
N PHE A 32 -33.04 6.43 25.16
CA PHE A 32 -33.12 6.94 23.79
C PHE A 32 -34.48 6.59 23.15
N LEU A 33 -34.90 5.32 23.23
CA LEU A 33 -36.15 4.85 22.62
C LEU A 33 -37.39 5.52 23.21
N ALA A 34 -37.42 5.74 24.53
CA ALA A 34 -38.47 6.51 25.20
C ALA A 34 -38.61 7.97 24.69
N HIS A 35 -37.62 8.46 23.96
CA HIS A 35 -37.57 9.80 23.37
C HIS A 35 -37.32 9.79 21.85
N PHE A 36 -37.53 8.67 21.16
CA PHE A 36 -37.36 8.52 19.71
C PHE A 36 -38.71 8.33 19.01
N GLY A 37 -39.42 9.44 18.79
CA GLY A 37 -40.70 9.46 18.07
C GLY A 37 -40.58 9.71 16.56
N GLU A 38 -39.37 9.98 16.06
CA GLU A 38 -39.17 10.47 14.70
C GLU A 38 -39.58 9.48 13.60
N LEU A 39 -39.49 8.16 13.84
CA LEU A 39 -39.92 7.17 12.86
C LEU A 39 -41.45 7.17 12.67
N GLU A 40 -42.19 7.34 13.76
CA GLU A 40 -43.65 7.50 13.72
C GLU A 40 -44.07 8.83 13.10
N ALA A 41 -43.36 9.93 13.41
CA ALA A 41 -43.57 11.21 12.75
C ALA A 41 -43.34 11.13 11.23
N LEU A 42 -42.34 10.36 10.78
CA LEU A 42 -42.11 10.10 9.35
C LEU A 42 -43.23 9.24 8.73
N ARG A 43 -43.66 8.16 9.40
CA ARG A 43 -44.79 7.31 8.97
C ARG A 43 -46.08 8.13 8.78
N ARG A 44 -46.35 9.05 9.71
CA ARG A 44 -47.49 9.99 9.68
C ARG A 44 -47.31 11.17 8.73
N LYS A 45 -46.14 11.31 8.09
CA LYS A 45 -45.75 12.42 7.21
C LYS A 45 -45.74 13.79 7.91
N GLU A 46 -45.59 13.80 9.24
CA GLU A 46 -45.41 15.01 10.06
C GLU A 46 -44.03 15.64 9.83
N ILE A 47 -43.03 14.82 9.46
CA ILE A 47 -41.69 15.24 9.05
C ILE A 47 -41.28 14.61 7.71
N THR A 48 -40.44 15.31 6.97
CA THR A 48 -39.82 14.80 5.73
C THR A 48 -38.69 13.80 6.03
N LEU A 49 -38.35 12.96 5.03
CA LEU A 49 -37.20 12.04 5.14
C LEU A 49 -35.88 12.79 5.45
N LEU A 50 -35.73 14.04 4.97
CA LEU A 50 -34.57 14.88 5.28
C LEU A 50 -34.52 15.29 6.75
N GLN A 51 -35.67 15.68 7.33
CA GLN A 51 -35.77 16.04 8.74
C GLN A 51 -35.55 14.80 9.63
N PHE A 52 -36.20 13.68 9.32
CA PHE A 52 -35.99 12.39 9.98
C PHE A 52 -34.50 12.02 10.02
N LYS A 53 -33.86 12.00 8.84
CA LYS A 53 -32.43 11.72 8.68
C LYS A 53 -31.56 12.67 9.51
N LYS A 54 -31.79 14.00 9.44
CA LYS A 54 -31.01 14.99 10.21
C LYS A 54 -31.14 14.79 11.72
N THR A 55 -32.34 14.50 12.21
CA THR A 55 -32.57 14.29 13.66
C THR A 55 -32.00 12.96 14.14
N LEU A 56 -32.16 11.89 13.34
CA LEU A 56 -31.52 10.60 13.59
C LEU A 56 -29.99 10.74 13.64
N ASP A 57 -29.40 11.41 12.65
CA ASP A 57 -27.96 11.69 12.56
C ASP A 57 -27.46 12.48 13.77
N HIS A 58 -28.22 13.46 14.26
CA HIS A 58 -27.86 14.23 15.46
C HIS A 58 -27.92 13.37 16.72
N LYS A 59 -29.03 12.65 16.95
CA LYS A 59 -29.22 11.82 18.15
C LYS A 59 -28.26 10.63 18.20
N THR A 60 -27.95 10.00 17.07
CA THR A 60 -27.07 8.81 17.00
C THR A 60 -25.57 9.11 16.94
N LYS A 61 -25.17 10.38 16.70
CA LYS A 61 -23.78 10.86 16.83
C LYS A 61 -23.32 11.09 18.26
N SER A 62 -24.25 11.33 19.19
CA SER A 62 -23.94 11.61 20.59
C SER A 62 -23.20 10.44 21.23
N LYS A 63 -21.92 10.65 21.59
CA LYS A 63 -21.13 9.67 22.34
C LYS A 63 -21.36 9.84 23.84
N HIS A 64 -21.75 8.77 24.50
CA HIS A 64 -21.98 8.75 25.95
C HIS A 64 -20.68 8.40 26.68
N ARG A 65 -20.44 8.99 27.85
CA ARG A 65 -19.32 8.60 28.72
C ARG A 65 -19.73 7.40 29.58
N ILE A 66 -19.05 6.27 29.40
CA ILE A 66 -19.20 5.03 30.18
C ILE A 66 -17.79 4.62 30.63
N HIS A 67 -17.56 4.47 31.93
CA HIS A 67 -16.21 4.28 32.53
C HIS A 67 -15.13 5.22 31.93
N GLY A 68 -15.47 6.50 31.74
CA GLY A 68 -14.60 7.53 31.14
C GLY A 68 -14.47 7.49 29.60
N LYS A 69 -14.70 6.35 28.96
CA LYS A 69 -14.61 6.14 27.49
C LYS A 69 -15.83 6.75 26.78
N LYS A 70 -15.63 7.30 25.56
CA LYS A 70 -16.69 7.88 24.71
C LYS A 70 -17.31 6.80 23.80
N THR A 71 -18.43 6.23 24.21
CA THR A 71 -19.09 5.09 23.55
C THR A 71 -20.26 5.52 22.67
N ASN A 72 -20.38 4.97 21.46
CA ASN A 72 -21.62 5.04 20.67
C ASN A 72 -22.47 3.81 21.01
N ILE A 73 -23.66 4.03 21.57
CA ILE A 73 -24.57 2.97 22.04
C ILE A 73 -25.35 2.27 20.90
N TRP A 74 -25.38 2.85 19.70
CA TRP A 74 -26.18 2.37 18.55
C TRP A 74 -25.33 1.93 17.35
N GLY A 75 -24.10 2.44 17.21
CA GLY A 75 -23.19 2.08 16.12
C GLY A 75 -23.54 2.64 14.74
N PHE A 76 -24.58 3.48 14.63
CA PHE A 76 -25.08 3.99 13.34
C PHE A 76 -24.18 5.04 12.67
N SER A 77 -23.24 5.64 13.39
CA SER A 77 -22.45 6.82 12.96
C SER A 77 -21.28 6.51 12.00
N GLY A 78 -21.45 5.59 11.04
CA GLY A 78 -20.37 5.12 10.16
C GLY A 78 -20.83 4.77 8.73
N PHE A 79 -19.93 4.11 7.97
CA PHE A 79 -20.12 3.77 6.55
C PHE A 79 -21.43 3.01 6.26
N SER A 80 -21.78 2.03 7.09
CA SER A 80 -22.97 1.18 6.90
C SER A 80 -24.29 1.82 7.33
N GLY A 81 -24.26 2.85 8.19
CA GLY A 81 -25.43 3.52 8.73
C GLY A 81 -25.64 4.89 8.09
N GLN A 82 -25.21 5.95 8.79
CA GLN A 82 -25.35 7.33 8.37
C GLN A 82 -24.81 7.60 6.96
N MET A 83 -23.63 7.08 6.59
CA MET A 83 -23.07 7.39 5.26
C MET A 83 -23.90 6.72 4.15
N PHE A 84 -24.31 5.47 4.33
CA PHE A 84 -25.24 4.79 3.43
C PHE A 84 -26.58 5.55 3.33
N PHE A 85 -27.12 6.07 4.45
CA PHE A 85 -28.33 6.91 4.44
C PHE A 85 -28.12 8.22 3.65
N ASN A 86 -26.95 8.85 3.80
CA ASN A 86 -26.57 10.02 2.99
C ASN A 86 -26.54 9.69 1.50
N GLN A 87 -25.94 8.56 1.10
CA GLN A 87 -25.82 8.15 -0.29
C GLN A 87 -27.19 7.84 -0.91
N ILE A 88 -28.03 7.01 -0.28
CA ILE A 88 -29.37 6.71 -0.81
C ILE A 88 -30.24 7.97 -0.90
N TYR A 89 -30.16 8.86 0.09
CA TYR A 89 -30.88 10.14 0.05
C TYR A 89 -30.39 11.02 -1.09
N ASN A 90 -29.08 11.24 -1.22
CA ASN A 90 -28.52 12.18 -2.19
C ASN A 90 -28.70 11.67 -3.64
N GLN A 91 -28.56 10.36 -3.88
CA GLN A 91 -28.80 9.78 -5.21
C GLN A 91 -30.29 9.87 -5.59
N ALA A 92 -31.21 9.62 -4.65
CA ALA A 92 -32.65 9.75 -4.91
C ALA A 92 -33.09 11.20 -5.12
N ALA A 93 -32.50 12.15 -4.38
CA ALA A 93 -32.70 13.58 -4.58
C ALA A 93 -32.25 14.03 -5.99
N TYR A 94 -31.10 13.55 -6.45
CA TYR A 94 -30.61 13.84 -7.80
C TYR A 94 -31.37 13.10 -8.91
N ALA A 95 -31.90 11.91 -8.62
CA ALA A 95 -32.74 11.14 -9.53
C ALA A 95 -34.18 11.70 -9.66
N ASP A 96 -34.59 12.67 -8.83
CA ASP A 96 -35.98 13.08 -8.60
C ASP A 96 -36.88 11.94 -8.06
N MET A 97 -36.29 10.92 -7.43
CA MET A 97 -36.97 9.70 -6.93
C MET A 97 -37.13 9.67 -5.40
N MET A 98 -37.32 10.83 -4.77
CA MET A 98 -37.42 10.94 -3.32
C MET A 98 -38.68 10.31 -2.74
N VAL A 99 -39.77 10.23 -3.51
CA VAL A 99 -41.04 9.64 -3.08
C VAL A 99 -40.91 8.12 -3.02
N GLU A 100 -40.32 7.54 -4.07
CA GLU A 100 -40.02 6.12 -4.22
C GLU A 100 -39.09 5.64 -3.11
N LEU A 101 -38.00 6.37 -2.83
CA LEU A 101 -37.11 6.06 -1.72
C LEU A 101 -37.84 6.14 -0.37
N THR A 102 -38.65 7.17 -0.14
CA THR A 102 -39.35 7.35 1.14
C THR A 102 -40.37 6.24 1.38
N ASN A 103 -41.15 5.88 0.35
CA ASN A 103 -42.12 4.79 0.43
C ASN A 103 -41.42 3.44 0.65
N ALA A 104 -40.38 3.14 -0.14
CA ALA A 104 -39.62 1.90 -0.01
C ALA A 104 -38.93 1.78 1.35
N PHE A 105 -38.43 2.89 1.91
CA PHE A 105 -37.88 2.92 3.27
C PHE A 105 -38.96 2.60 4.32
N LEU A 106 -40.11 3.29 4.25
CA LEU A 106 -41.21 3.08 5.21
C LEU A 106 -41.78 1.67 5.15
N GLU A 107 -41.95 1.12 3.95
CA GLU A 107 -42.36 -0.28 3.74
C GLU A 107 -41.30 -1.25 4.29
N ALA A 108 -40.01 -1.01 4.03
CA ALA A 108 -38.94 -1.90 4.44
C ALA A 108 -38.74 -1.98 5.97
N VAL A 109 -39.03 -0.90 6.72
CA VAL A 109 -38.88 -0.86 8.19
C VAL A 109 -40.15 -1.27 8.95
N GLU A 110 -41.21 -1.70 8.26
CA GLU A 110 -42.47 -2.16 8.85
C GLU A 110 -42.39 -3.62 9.31
N ILE A 111 -42.56 -3.83 10.62
CA ILE A 111 -42.56 -5.13 11.32
C ILE A 111 -43.94 -5.81 11.24
N PRO A 112 -44.03 -7.14 11.07
CA PRO A 112 -45.31 -7.86 11.03
C PRO A 112 -46.01 -7.87 12.40
N PRO A 113 -47.34 -7.68 12.49
CA PRO A 113 -48.08 -7.59 13.76
C PRO A 113 -47.93 -8.79 14.70
N ASP A 114 -47.74 -9.99 14.14
CA ASP A 114 -47.65 -11.24 14.91
C ASP A 114 -46.20 -11.60 15.32
N HIS A 115 -45.21 -10.73 15.02
CA HIS A 115 -43.77 -10.95 15.26
C HIS A 115 -43.20 -12.26 14.69
N ILE A 116 -43.88 -12.89 13.72
CA ILE A 116 -43.42 -14.12 13.07
C ILE A 116 -42.25 -13.77 12.13
N GLU A 117 -41.02 -13.97 12.62
CA GLU A 117 -39.80 -13.97 11.80
C GLU A 117 -39.80 -15.15 10.81
N CYS A 118 -40.45 -14.98 9.66
CA CYS A 118 -40.29 -15.92 8.55
C CYS A 118 -39.18 -15.46 7.60
N GLU A 119 -38.41 -16.43 7.09
CA GLU A 119 -37.31 -16.20 6.14
C GLU A 119 -37.78 -15.35 4.96
N SER A 120 -38.96 -15.66 4.41
CA SER A 120 -39.60 -14.93 3.31
C SER A 120 -39.84 -13.45 3.62
N TRP A 121 -40.39 -13.09 4.80
CA TRP A 121 -40.64 -11.68 5.12
C TRP A 121 -39.34 -10.87 5.19
N THR A 122 -38.31 -11.42 5.85
CA THR A 122 -37.00 -10.74 5.92
C THR A 122 -36.38 -10.58 4.52
N GLN A 123 -36.49 -11.62 3.69
CA GLN A 123 -35.99 -11.63 2.32
C GLN A 123 -36.72 -10.59 1.46
N ASP A 124 -38.06 -10.55 1.53
CA ASP A 124 -38.91 -9.67 0.72
C ASP A 124 -38.67 -8.20 1.04
N LYS A 125 -38.66 -7.81 2.33
CA LYS A 125 -38.38 -6.43 2.75
C LYS A 125 -36.97 -5.99 2.32
N LEU A 126 -35.97 -6.87 2.46
CA LEU A 126 -34.59 -6.60 2.02
C LEU A 126 -34.46 -6.49 0.49
N ALA A 127 -35.08 -7.40 -0.26
CA ALA A 127 -35.02 -7.43 -1.72
C ALA A 127 -35.78 -6.25 -2.35
N GLY A 128 -36.97 -5.93 -1.84
CA GLY A 128 -37.77 -4.78 -2.27
C GLY A 128 -37.02 -3.47 -2.10
N PHE A 129 -36.45 -3.23 -0.91
CA PHE A 129 -35.66 -2.03 -0.63
C PHE A 129 -34.41 -1.93 -1.53
N VAL A 130 -33.67 -3.03 -1.70
CA VAL A 130 -32.49 -3.06 -2.58
C VAL A 130 -32.86 -2.85 -4.05
N ASN A 131 -34.03 -3.32 -4.51
CA ASN A 131 -34.50 -3.06 -5.87
C ASN A 131 -34.78 -1.57 -6.10
N VAL A 132 -35.38 -0.86 -5.15
CA VAL A 132 -35.58 0.60 -5.25
C VAL A 132 -34.24 1.36 -5.16
N ILE A 133 -33.28 0.91 -4.33
CA ILE A 133 -31.92 1.48 -4.35
C ILE A 133 -31.25 1.29 -5.71
N ARG A 134 -31.40 0.12 -6.36
CA ARG A 134 -30.88 -0.14 -7.71
C ARG A 134 -31.55 0.73 -8.78
N GLN A 135 -32.87 0.94 -8.68
CA GLN A 135 -33.62 1.81 -9.59
C GLN A 135 -33.20 3.27 -9.45
N THR A 136 -33.17 3.80 -8.21
CA THR A 136 -32.71 5.17 -7.94
C THR A 136 -31.25 5.38 -8.33
N GLN A 137 -30.37 4.38 -8.09
CA GLN A 137 -29.00 4.40 -8.57
C GLN A 137 -28.94 4.49 -10.10
N LYS A 138 -29.69 3.64 -10.81
CA LYS A 138 -29.73 3.66 -12.29
C LYS A 138 -30.20 5.03 -12.82
N ALA A 139 -31.30 5.56 -12.29
CA ALA A 139 -31.84 6.85 -12.72
C ALA A 139 -30.90 8.03 -12.39
N ALA A 140 -30.21 7.99 -11.24
CA ALA A 140 -29.20 8.98 -10.88
C ALA A 140 -28.01 8.95 -11.86
N LEU A 141 -27.50 7.75 -12.18
CA LEU A 141 -26.42 7.55 -13.14
C LEU A 141 -26.80 8.03 -14.55
N GLU A 142 -28.01 7.75 -15.02
CA GLU A 142 -28.54 8.22 -16.30
C GLU A 142 -28.65 9.76 -16.37
N LYS A 143 -28.82 10.44 -15.23
CA LYS A 143 -28.79 11.90 -15.11
C LYS A 143 -27.38 12.50 -14.90
N GLY A 144 -26.33 11.68 -14.81
CA GLY A 144 -24.95 12.14 -14.60
C GLY A 144 -24.50 12.21 -13.14
N TYR A 145 -25.19 11.54 -12.21
CA TYR A 145 -24.72 11.43 -10.82
C TYR A 145 -23.45 10.58 -10.73
N PRO A 146 -22.44 10.95 -9.92
CA PRO A 146 -21.18 10.20 -9.85
C PRO A 146 -21.37 8.77 -9.26
N PRO A 147 -21.05 7.67 -10.00
CA PRO A 147 -21.09 6.29 -9.49
C PRO A 147 -20.42 6.00 -8.13
N GLN A 148 -19.37 6.73 -7.74
CA GLN A 148 -18.67 6.59 -6.46
C GLN A 148 -19.46 7.18 -5.28
N LYS A 149 -20.42 8.08 -5.57
CA LYS A 149 -21.33 8.66 -4.58
C LYS A 149 -22.61 7.83 -4.42
N CYS A 150 -22.83 6.81 -5.27
CA CYS A 150 -23.96 5.88 -5.15
C CYS A 150 -23.81 4.92 -3.96
N ALA A 151 -24.94 4.54 -3.38
CA ALA A 151 -24.99 3.68 -2.20
C ALA A 151 -24.62 2.22 -2.49
N SER A 152 -23.80 1.62 -1.61
CA SER A 152 -23.43 0.20 -1.73
C SER A 152 -24.44 -0.72 -1.05
N ILE A 153 -25.25 -1.44 -1.85
CA ILE A 153 -26.34 -2.31 -1.37
C ILE A 153 -25.92 -3.39 -0.35
N LYS A 154 -24.61 -3.69 -0.21
CA LYS A 154 -24.11 -4.62 0.82
C LYS A 154 -24.41 -4.17 2.26
N PHE A 155 -24.69 -2.88 2.47
CA PHE A 155 -25.05 -2.33 3.77
C PHE A 155 -26.56 -2.37 4.08
N ALA A 156 -27.41 -2.73 3.13
CA ALA A 156 -28.87 -2.72 3.30
C ALA A 156 -29.34 -3.62 4.47
N THR A 157 -28.71 -4.77 4.69
CA THR A 157 -29.04 -5.68 5.79
C THR A 157 -28.80 -5.06 7.16
N PHE A 158 -27.64 -4.43 7.38
CA PHE A 158 -27.39 -3.65 8.60
C PHE A 158 -28.38 -2.48 8.70
N PHE A 159 -28.55 -1.71 7.62
CA PHE A 159 -29.38 -0.51 7.62
C PHE A 159 -30.84 -0.79 8.00
N LEU A 160 -31.49 -1.81 7.43
CA LEU A 160 -32.88 -2.14 7.80
C LEU A 160 -32.97 -2.76 9.20
N SER A 161 -32.08 -3.71 9.54
CA SER A 161 -32.08 -4.32 10.88
C SER A 161 -31.88 -3.31 12.00
N PHE A 162 -31.18 -2.21 11.76
CA PHE A 162 -31.09 -1.09 12.69
C PHE A 162 -32.47 -0.49 13.02
N PHE A 163 -33.31 -0.26 12.01
CA PHE A 163 -34.66 0.29 12.23
C PHE A 163 -35.65 -0.75 12.78
N TRP A 164 -35.46 -2.04 12.48
CA TRP A 164 -36.23 -3.10 13.15
C TRP A 164 -35.86 -3.19 14.63
N GLY A 165 -34.57 -3.21 14.97
CA GLY A 165 -34.10 -3.22 16.36
C GLY A 165 -34.38 -1.93 17.15
N LEU A 166 -34.57 -0.79 16.49
CA LEU A 166 -35.09 0.42 17.13
C LEU A 166 -36.57 0.28 17.57
N GLN A 167 -37.32 -0.63 16.96
CA GLN A 167 -38.72 -0.88 17.31
C GLN A 167 -38.85 -2.05 18.30
N ASP A 168 -38.10 -3.13 18.08
CA ASP A 168 -38.09 -4.32 18.93
C ASP A 168 -36.74 -5.06 18.79
N LEU A 169 -35.78 -4.70 19.63
CA LEU A 169 -34.42 -5.27 19.64
C LEU A 169 -34.38 -6.75 20.09
N GLU A 170 -35.36 -7.20 20.86
CA GLU A 170 -35.36 -8.55 21.43
C GLU A 170 -35.85 -9.60 20.43
N HIS A 171 -36.75 -9.22 19.51
CA HIS A 171 -37.11 -10.08 18.38
C HIS A 171 -36.22 -9.82 17.15
N TYR A 172 -35.88 -8.55 16.86
CA TYR A 172 -35.13 -8.16 15.66
C TYR A 172 -33.73 -7.62 16.01
N PRO A 173 -32.75 -8.50 16.27
CA PRO A 173 -31.38 -8.07 16.58
C PRO A 173 -30.76 -7.30 15.42
N ILE A 174 -29.94 -6.30 15.74
CA ILE A 174 -29.27 -5.48 14.74
C ILE A 174 -28.11 -6.28 14.12
N TYR A 175 -28.00 -6.28 12.79
CA TYR A 175 -27.04 -7.08 12.01
C TYR A 175 -25.62 -6.49 12.05
N TYR A 176 -25.04 -6.38 13.25
CA TYR A 176 -23.73 -5.79 13.48
C TYR A 176 -22.59 -6.55 12.77
N LYS A 177 -21.46 -5.87 12.53
CA LYS A 177 -20.23 -6.48 12.00
C LYS A 177 -19.62 -7.43 13.04
N ALA A 178 -19.41 -6.92 14.26
CA ALA A 178 -18.82 -7.63 15.39
C ALA A 178 -19.52 -8.98 15.67
N ASP A 179 -20.85 -8.98 15.75
CA ASP A 179 -21.64 -10.19 16.00
C ASP A 179 -21.37 -11.30 14.98
N ARG A 180 -21.26 -10.92 13.70
CA ARG A 180 -21.00 -11.87 12.60
C ARG A 180 -19.56 -12.37 12.63
N GLU A 181 -18.61 -11.55 13.03
CA GLU A 181 -17.20 -11.94 13.20
C GLU A 181 -17.02 -12.93 14.36
N ALA A 182 -17.67 -12.68 15.49
CA ALA A 182 -17.68 -13.62 16.63
C ALA A 182 -18.49 -14.91 16.33
N LEU A 183 -19.64 -14.82 15.65
CA LEU A 183 -20.38 -16.02 15.20
C LEU A 183 -19.57 -16.87 14.21
N ALA A 184 -18.81 -16.24 13.31
CA ALA A 184 -17.90 -16.93 12.40
C ALA A 184 -16.74 -17.61 13.15
N TYR A 185 -16.14 -16.94 14.15
CA TYR A 185 -15.12 -17.51 15.04
C TYR A 185 -15.63 -18.75 15.80
N PHE A 186 -16.88 -18.74 16.25
CA PHE A 186 -17.51 -19.91 16.87
C PHE A 186 -18.00 -20.98 15.87
N GLY A 187 -17.87 -20.74 14.56
CA GLY A 187 -18.25 -21.69 13.50
C GLY A 187 -19.76 -21.78 13.21
N TYR A 188 -20.56 -20.78 13.62
CA TYR A 188 -22.00 -20.76 13.36
C TYR A 188 -22.35 -20.29 11.94
N ASP A 189 -21.65 -19.28 11.42
CA ASP A 189 -21.80 -18.83 10.03
C ASP A 189 -20.43 -18.42 9.46
N SER A 190 -19.88 -19.25 8.56
CA SER A 190 -18.66 -18.94 7.81
C SER A 190 -18.90 -18.04 6.58
N GLY A 191 -20.17 -17.70 6.28
CA GLY A 191 -20.56 -16.92 5.11
C GLY A 191 -20.30 -15.41 5.19
N GLY A 192 -19.74 -14.91 6.31
CA GLY A 192 -19.65 -13.49 6.63
C GLY A 192 -18.53 -12.67 5.97
N ARG A 193 -17.55 -13.30 5.29
CA ARG A 193 -16.48 -12.58 4.56
C ARG A 193 -16.93 -12.31 3.11
N ASP A 194 -17.08 -11.03 2.77
CA ASP A 194 -17.37 -10.44 1.44
C ASP A 194 -18.16 -11.29 0.43
N LYS A 195 -19.44 -11.56 0.74
CA LYS A 195 -20.43 -12.01 -0.25
C LYS A 195 -21.20 -10.84 -0.88
N PRO A 196 -21.72 -10.98 -2.11
CA PRO A 196 -22.74 -10.05 -2.63
C PRO A 196 -23.97 -10.02 -1.70
N PHE A 197 -24.77 -8.95 -1.82
CA PHE A 197 -26.02 -8.83 -1.05
C PHE A 197 -26.88 -10.09 -1.20
N ASP A 198 -27.22 -10.68 -0.06
CA ASP A 198 -28.05 -11.87 0.09
C ASP A 198 -29.20 -11.51 1.02
N SER A 199 -30.42 -11.55 0.50
CA SER A 199 -31.64 -11.24 1.24
C SER A 199 -31.91 -12.22 2.39
N SER A 200 -31.36 -13.43 2.33
CA SER A 200 -31.47 -14.48 3.34
C SER A 200 -30.48 -14.30 4.50
N ALA A 201 -29.51 -13.39 4.37
CA ALA A 201 -28.41 -13.27 5.32
C ALA A 201 -28.88 -12.87 6.73
N TYR A 202 -29.94 -12.06 6.82
CA TYR A 202 -30.52 -11.67 8.10
C TYR A 202 -31.13 -12.87 8.85
N PHE A 203 -31.97 -13.65 8.18
CA PHE A 203 -32.61 -14.83 8.79
C PHE A 203 -31.61 -15.90 9.24
N ARG A 204 -30.53 -16.14 8.47
CA ARG A 204 -29.44 -17.03 8.93
C ARG A 204 -28.76 -16.50 10.19
N PHE A 205 -28.54 -15.18 10.26
CA PHE A 205 -27.96 -14.53 11.43
C PHE A 205 -28.86 -14.62 12.67
N THR A 206 -30.17 -14.34 12.56
CA THR A 206 -31.08 -14.47 13.72
C THR A 206 -31.15 -15.91 14.21
N ARG A 207 -31.20 -16.90 13.31
CA ARG A 207 -31.10 -18.33 13.66
C ARG A 207 -29.79 -18.70 14.35
N CYS A 208 -28.66 -18.13 13.93
CA CYS A 208 -27.37 -18.35 14.60
C CYS A 208 -27.34 -17.73 16.00
N LEU A 209 -27.87 -16.52 16.16
CA LEU A 209 -28.03 -15.87 17.47
C LEU A 209 -28.90 -16.69 18.41
N GLN A 210 -30.07 -17.15 17.96
CA GLN A 210 -30.97 -18.02 18.75
C GLN A 210 -30.26 -19.31 19.17
N THR A 211 -29.56 -19.98 18.23
CA THR A 211 -28.79 -21.20 18.53
C THR A 211 -27.69 -20.96 19.56
N LEU A 212 -27.04 -19.80 19.52
CA LEU A 212 -26.03 -19.40 20.51
C LEU A 212 -26.67 -19.08 21.87
N ARG A 213 -27.76 -18.32 21.89
CA ARG A 213 -28.54 -17.96 23.09
C ARG A 213 -28.96 -19.19 23.89
N ASP A 214 -29.54 -20.17 23.20
CA ASP A 214 -30.07 -21.39 23.81
C ASP A 214 -28.92 -22.23 24.42
N LYS A 215 -27.76 -22.30 23.73
CA LYS A 215 -26.56 -22.96 24.25
C LYS A 215 -25.93 -22.23 25.42
N SER A 216 -25.80 -20.90 25.37
CA SER A 216 -25.32 -20.09 26.50
C SER A 216 -26.25 -20.24 27.70
N SER A 217 -27.57 -20.34 27.47
CA SER A 217 -28.54 -20.58 28.54
C SER A 217 -28.39 -21.97 29.16
N GLN A 218 -28.21 -23.01 28.35
CA GLN A 218 -27.92 -24.38 28.82
C GLN A 218 -26.59 -24.46 29.61
N LEU A 219 -25.54 -23.76 29.15
CA LEU A 219 -24.23 -23.74 29.81
C LEU A 219 -24.22 -23.01 31.15
N THR A 220 -25.10 -22.00 31.32
CA THR A 220 -25.10 -21.11 32.50
C THR A 220 -26.24 -21.38 33.48
N GLY A 221 -27.24 -22.18 33.08
CA GLY A 221 -28.45 -22.43 33.89
C GLY A 221 -29.36 -21.21 34.04
N LYS A 222 -29.17 -20.16 33.25
CA LYS A 222 -29.97 -18.92 33.24
C LYS A 222 -30.47 -18.64 31.83
N ALA A 223 -31.66 -18.09 31.68
CA ALA A 223 -32.10 -17.57 30.38
C ALA A 223 -31.26 -16.34 30.01
N TRP A 224 -30.82 -16.26 28.76
CA TRP A 224 -30.18 -15.08 28.17
C TRP A 224 -31.15 -14.38 27.22
N SER A 225 -31.22 -13.06 27.28
CA SER A 225 -31.86 -12.21 26.27
C SER A 225 -31.04 -12.13 24.98
N VAL A 226 -31.66 -11.67 23.90
CA VAL A 226 -30.96 -11.39 22.63
C VAL A 226 -29.95 -10.26 22.83
N SER A 227 -30.28 -9.22 23.60
CA SER A 227 -29.32 -8.15 23.92
C SER A 227 -28.06 -8.67 24.63
N GLU A 228 -28.21 -9.54 25.64
CA GLU A 228 -27.06 -10.16 26.34
C GLU A 228 -26.17 -11.00 25.41
N VAL A 229 -26.76 -11.68 24.42
CA VAL A 229 -26.00 -12.41 23.40
C VAL A 229 -25.26 -11.45 22.46
N GLN A 230 -25.86 -10.32 22.07
CA GLN A 230 -25.16 -9.31 21.27
C GLN A 230 -24.03 -8.64 22.05
N HIS A 231 -24.19 -8.34 23.35
CA HIS A 231 -23.11 -7.83 24.20
C HIS A 231 -21.98 -8.84 24.38
N PHE A 232 -22.30 -10.13 24.57
CA PHE A 232 -21.30 -11.19 24.61
C PHE A 232 -20.55 -11.36 23.29
N LEU A 233 -21.25 -11.32 22.16
CA LEU A 233 -20.61 -11.39 20.84
C LEU A 233 -19.77 -10.14 20.55
N PHE A 234 -20.21 -8.95 20.96
CA PHE A 234 -19.42 -7.74 20.92
C PHE A 234 -18.17 -7.88 21.80
N TYR A 235 -18.28 -8.41 23.01
CA TYR A 235 -17.13 -8.69 23.89
C TYR A 235 -16.13 -9.66 23.25
N VAL A 236 -16.60 -10.78 22.70
CA VAL A 236 -15.75 -11.75 21.99
C VAL A 236 -15.10 -11.10 20.77
N SER A 237 -15.88 -10.40 19.94
CA SER A 237 -15.37 -9.72 18.74
C SER A 237 -14.43 -8.57 19.07
N HIS A 238 -14.61 -7.88 20.19
CA HIS A 238 -13.72 -6.82 20.64
C HIS A 238 -12.42 -7.41 21.17
N ARG A 239 -12.47 -8.50 21.95
CA ARG A 239 -11.25 -9.20 22.43
C ARG A 239 -10.47 -9.83 21.26
N LEU A 240 -11.15 -10.46 20.30
CA LEU A 240 -10.56 -10.90 19.03
C LEU A 240 -10.03 -9.71 18.21
N GLY A 241 -10.77 -8.59 18.21
CA GLY A 241 -10.41 -7.34 17.57
C GLY A 241 -9.25 -6.62 18.26
N GLU A 242 -9.00 -6.81 19.55
CA GLU A 242 -7.81 -6.34 20.27
C GLU A 242 -6.62 -7.25 19.96
N THR A 243 -6.86 -8.53 19.65
CA THR A 243 -5.83 -9.40 19.08
C THR A 243 -5.51 -9.02 17.63
N LYS A 244 -6.48 -8.49 16.87
CA LYS A 244 -6.38 -8.16 15.43
C LYS A 244 -6.23 -6.68 15.05
N ALA A 245 -6.41 -5.74 15.97
CA ALA A 245 -6.13 -4.31 15.76
C ALA A 245 -4.67 -3.97 16.09
N ILE A 246 -3.95 -4.93 16.67
CA ILE A 246 -2.50 -5.07 16.54
C ILE A 246 -2.12 -5.48 15.10
N GLU A 247 -3.07 -5.96 14.28
CA GLU A 247 -2.91 -6.53 12.93
C GLU A 247 -3.73 -5.78 11.83
N THR A 248 -3.84 -4.44 11.91
CA THR A 248 -4.24 -3.49 10.82
C THR A 248 -5.74 -3.26 10.47
N ALA A 249 -6.00 -2.14 9.77
CA ALA A 249 -7.31 -1.56 9.40
C ALA A 249 -7.11 -0.51 8.26
N ASP A 250 -8.03 -0.11 7.38
CA ASP A 250 -9.41 -0.51 6.95
C ASP A 250 -9.65 0.17 5.55
N THR A 251 -10.89 0.53 5.20
CA THR A 251 -11.35 1.47 4.14
C THR A 251 -11.62 0.89 2.72
N GLY A 252 -12.21 1.67 1.78
CA GLY A 252 -12.64 1.25 0.41
C GLY A 252 -13.38 2.31 -0.45
N ASN A 253 -13.11 2.50 -1.78
CA ASN A 253 -13.83 3.47 -2.70
C ASN A 253 -13.40 3.73 -4.22
N LEU A 254 -12.67 2.89 -4.98
CA LEU A 254 -12.10 3.31 -6.31
C LEU A 254 -12.96 3.38 -7.61
N ARG A 255 -14.28 3.65 -7.62
CA ARG A 255 -15.15 3.05 -8.67
C ARG A 255 -15.40 3.74 -10.05
N GLU A 256 -14.90 4.93 -10.40
CA GLU A 256 -15.43 5.67 -11.59
C GLU A 256 -14.73 5.59 -12.96
N SER A 257 -13.39 5.58 -13.07
CA SER A 257 -12.74 5.55 -14.41
C SER A 257 -12.92 4.19 -15.10
N ARG A 258 -13.06 4.16 -16.44
CA ARG A 258 -13.12 2.89 -17.22
C ARG A 258 -11.80 2.12 -17.16
N ALA A 259 -10.68 2.84 -17.24
CA ALA A 259 -9.34 2.27 -17.02
C ALA A 259 -9.20 1.79 -15.58
N ALA A 260 -9.68 2.58 -14.61
CA ALA A 260 -9.70 2.16 -13.21
C ALA A 260 -10.60 0.96 -12.95
N GLN A 261 -11.76 0.81 -13.60
CA GLN A 261 -12.63 -0.36 -13.46
C GLN A 261 -11.96 -1.62 -14.02
N ARG A 262 -11.21 -1.51 -15.12
CA ARG A 262 -10.37 -2.59 -15.64
C ARG A 262 -9.22 -2.92 -14.68
N LEU A 263 -8.56 -1.92 -14.12
CA LEU A 263 -7.45 -2.06 -13.19
C LEU A 263 -7.90 -2.62 -11.81
N ILE A 264 -9.02 -2.14 -11.27
CA ILE A 264 -9.72 -2.71 -10.10
C ILE A 264 -10.09 -4.17 -10.34
N ARG A 265 -10.58 -4.48 -11.55
CA ARG A 265 -10.96 -5.84 -11.91
C ARG A 265 -9.73 -6.74 -11.93
N LEU A 266 -8.65 -6.31 -12.57
CA LEU A 266 -7.36 -6.98 -12.60
C LEU A 266 -6.79 -7.22 -11.19
N LEU A 267 -6.83 -6.19 -10.33
CA LEU A 267 -6.36 -6.28 -8.94
C LEU A 267 -7.23 -7.23 -8.09
N ARG A 268 -8.55 -7.26 -8.31
CA ARG A 268 -9.45 -8.22 -7.66
C ARG A 268 -9.28 -9.65 -8.18
N GLU A 269 -8.96 -9.81 -9.46
CA GLU A 269 -8.62 -11.10 -10.06
C GLU A 269 -7.33 -11.70 -9.43
N HIS A 270 -6.56 -10.90 -8.67
CA HIS A 270 -5.38 -11.30 -7.90
C HIS A 270 -5.43 -10.94 -6.40
N ASN A 271 -6.61 -11.07 -5.76
CA ASN A 271 -6.81 -11.00 -4.30
C ASN A 271 -6.49 -9.66 -3.57
N PHE A 272 -6.29 -8.54 -4.26
CA PHE A 272 -6.13 -7.23 -3.58
C PHE A 272 -7.47 -6.70 -3.03
N ILE A 273 -7.46 -6.25 -1.76
CA ILE A 273 -8.63 -5.67 -1.07
C ILE A 273 -8.69 -4.16 -1.36
N VAL A 274 -9.51 -3.80 -2.35
CA VAL A 274 -9.69 -2.42 -2.85
C VAL A 274 -10.15 -1.45 -1.75
N SER A 275 -9.22 -0.65 -1.22
CA SER A 275 -9.34 -0.03 0.12
C SER A 275 -9.42 1.51 0.24
N TYR A 276 -9.58 2.32 -0.82
CA TYR A 276 -10.18 3.70 -0.87
C TYR A 276 -9.61 4.47 -2.06
N ALA A 277 -10.45 5.12 -2.88
CA ALA A 277 -9.96 6.18 -3.78
C ALA A 277 -10.31 7.48 -3.14
N GLU A 278 -9.29 8.30 -2.98
CA GLU A 278 -9.46 9.72 -2.79
C GLU A 278 -8.80 10.43 -3.95
N GLU A 279 -9.46 11.47 -4.45
CA GLU A 279 -8.76 12.52 -5.18
C GLU A 279 -8.03 13.34 -4.11
N VAL A 280 -6.73 13.10 -3.94
CA VAL A 280 -5.96 13.59 -2.79
C VAL A 280 -5.72 15.09 -2.92
N GLU A 281 -6.50 15.91 -2.20
CA GLU A 281 -6.37 17.38 -2.22
C GLU A 281 -5.09 17.90 -1.54
N SER A 282 -4.42 17.09 -0.70
CA SER A 282 -3.11 17.43 -0.09
C SER A 282 -2.14 16.26 -0.20
N ILE A 283 -1.16 16.40 -1.09
CA ILE A 283 -0.14 15.39 -1.38
C ILE A 283 0.97 15.48 -0.32
N PRO A 284 1.55 14.36 0.16
CA PRO A 284 2.72 14.36 1.04
C PRO A 284 3.91 15.14 0.46
N ASP A 285 4.67 15.82 1.33
CA ASP A 285 5.77 16.74 0.94
C ASP A 285 6.94 16.05 0.20
N ASP A 286 7.02 14.73 0.27
CA ASP A 286 7.99 13.85 -0.39
C ASP A 286 7.67 13.52 -1.86
N VAL A 287 6.55 14.02 -2.41
CA VAL A 287 6.19 13.86 -3.84
C VAL A 287 6.66 15.07 -4.66
N PRO A 288 7.39 14.89 -5.78
CA PRO A 288 7.93 16.01 -6.57
C PRO A 288 6.86 16.99 -7.08
N GLU A 289 7.22 18.28 -7.14
CA GLU A 289 6.29 19.39 -7.40
C GLU A 289 5.50 19.28 -8.71
N GLU A 290 6.08 18.63 -9.72
CA GLU A 290 5.49 18.38 -11.04
C GLU A 290 4.27 17.44 -11.03
N PHE A 291 3.93 16.84 -9.87
CA PHE A 291 2.78 15.95 -9.71
C PHE A 291 1.58 16.57 -8.97
N ARG A 292 1.65 17.85 -8.52
CA ARG A 292 0.62 18.50 -7.68
C ARG A 292 -0.82 18.59 -8.25
N ASN A 293 -1.02 18.34 -9.55
CA ASN A 293 -2.32 18.47 -10.24
C ASN A 293 -2.77 17.17 -10.95
N LYS A 294 -2.48 15.99 -10.40
CA LYS A 294 -2.71 14.69 -11.08
C LYS A 294 -3.52 13.72 -10.22
N VAL A 295 -4.31 12.86 -10.88
CA VAL A 295 -5.19 11.89 -10.21
C VAL A 295 -4.37 10.76 -9.58
N ILE A 296 -4.66 10.47 -8.32
CA ILE A 296 -4.00 9.46 -7.49
C ILE A 296 -5.01 8.36 -7.13
N TRP A 297 -4.60 7.10 -7.19
CA TRP A 297 -5.43 5.93 -6.81
C TRP A 297 -4.72 5.22 -5.64
N ARG A 298 -5.41 4.62 -4.64
CA ARG A 298 -4.78 3.89 -3.51
C ARG A 298 -5.40 2.51 -3.29
N PHE A 299 -4.68 1.42 -3.59
CA PHE A 299 -5.22 0.05 -3.47
C PHE A 299 -4.43 -0.80 -2.47
N ALA A 300 -4.97 -1.15 -1.29
CA ALA A 300 -4.36 -2.14 -0.40
C ALA A 300 -4.51 -3.60 -0.89
N GLY A 301 -3.72 -4.50 -0.29
CA GLY A 301 -3.89 -5.95 -0.34
C GLY A 301 -3.29 -6.62 0.89
N THR A 302 -3.96 -7.65 1.40
CA THR A 302 -3.51 -8.53 2.51
C THR A 302 -2.71 -9.70 1.99
N GLU A 303 -1.75 -10.14 2.80
CA GLU A 303 -1.17 -11.48 2.72
C GLU A 303 -1.09 -12.09 4.12
N GLY A 304 -1.70 -13.27 4.31
CA GLY A 304 -1.77 -13.89 5.64
C GLY A 304 -2.49 -13.00 6.65
N GLU A 305 -1.80 -12.67 7.75
CA GLU A 305 -2.31 -11.83 8.85
C GLU A 305 -1.76 -10.39 8.84
N THR A 306 -1.06 -9.95 7.77
CA THR A 306 -0.60 -8.55 7.62
C THR A 306 -1.07 -7.86 6.33
N THR A 307 -1.19 -6.53 6.41
CA THR A 307 -1.59 -5.58 5.35
C THR A 307 -0.63 -4.36 5.44
N CYS A 308 -0.36 -3.52 4.42
CA CYS A 308 -0.90 -3.35 3.07
C CYS A 308 0.20 -3.08 2.04
N ALA A 309 0.12 -3.65 0.84
CA ALA A 309 0.79 -3.09 -0.35
C ALA A 309 -0.16 -2.12 -1.08
N TYR A 310 0.28 -0.89 -1.36
CA TYR A 310 -0.52 0.17 -2.00
C TYR A 310 -0.17 0.40 -3.46
N VAL A 311 -1.07 0.05 -4.38
CA VAL A 311 -0.92 0.50 -5.76
C VAL A 311 -1.33 1.98 -5.86
N PHE A 312 -0.53 2.79 -6.56
CA PHE A 312 -0.84 4.13 -7.03
C PHE A 312 -0.74 4.18 -8.54
N VAL A 313 -1.72 4.78 -9.19
CA VAL A 313 -1.80 4.93 -10.65
C VAL A 313 -1.88 6.41 -10.95
N TRP A 314 -1.31 6.83 -12.07
CA TRP A 314 -1.46 8.16 -12.64
C TRP A 314 -1.88 8.00 -14.10
N ASP A 315 -2.95 8.70 -14.46
CA ASP A 315 -3.57 8.67 -15.80
C ASP A 315 -3.28 10.04 -16.45
N MET A 316 -2.36 10.07 -17.41
CA MET A 316 -2.06 11.24 -18.23
C MET A 316 -2.55 10.99 -19.67
N PRO A 317 -2.92 12.03 -20.46
CA PRO A 317 -3.47 11.86 -21.82
C PRO A 317 -2.57 11.18 -22.88
N SER A 318 -1.41 10.66 -22.49
CA SER A 318 -0.43 9.99 -23.36
C SER A 318 0.51 9.03 -22.63
N GLU A 319 0.42 8.87 -21.29
CA GLU A 319 1.29 7.99 -20.50
C GLU A 319 0.53 7.43 -19.29
N TYR A 320 0.66 6.12 -19.08
CA TYR A 320 0.15 5.38 -17.92
C TYR A 320 1.31 5.02 -17.00
N ILE A 321 1.29 5.57 -15.79
CA ILE A 321 2.30 5.30 -14.76
C ILE A 321 1.60 4.64 -13.58
N CYS A 322 2.21 3.61 -13.00
CA CYS A 322 1.69 2.95 -11.80
C CYS A 322 2.84 2.56 -10.89
N THR A 323 2.87 3.11 -9.68
CA THR A 323 3.82 2.68 -8.65
C THR A 323 3.09 1.91 -7.55
N VAL A 324 3.55 0.70 -7.26
CA VAL A 324 3.18 -0.05 -6.06
C VAL A 324 4.09 0.38 -4.91
N TYR A 325 3.52 0.54 -3.71
CA TYR A 325 4.16 0.88 -2.44
C TYR A 325 3.72 -0.14 -1.38
N GLU A 326 4.16 0.03 -0.13
CA GLU A 326 3.82 -0.79 1.03
C GLU A 326 3.83 0.06 2.30
N GLU A 327 2.83 -0.09 3.17
CA GLU A 327 2.84 0.57 4.49
C GLU A 327 3.86 -0.11 5.42
N ASN A 328 4.50 0.64 6.29
CA ASN A 328 5.11 0.07 7.50
C ASN A 328 4.11 0.11 8.68
N GLU A 329 4.50 -0.45 9.84
CA GLU A 329 3.67 -0.51 11.05
C GLU A 329 3.32 0.88 11.64
N GLU A 330 4.02 1.93 11.21
CA GLU A 330 3.83 3.32 11.65
C GLU A 330 2.95 4.15 10.70
N GLY A 331 2.54 3.61 9.54
CA GLY A 331 1.70 4.30 8.56
C GLY A 331 2.44 4.99 7.40
N PHE A 332 3.76 4.85 7.29
CA PHE A 332 4.55 5.43 6.20
C PHE A 332 4.53 4.56 4.94
N LEU A 333 4.45 5.21 3.77
CA LEU A 333 4.29 4.57 2.46
C LEU A 333 5.65 4.39 1.75
N ARG A 334 6.02 3.15 1.45
CA ARG A 334 7.32 2.79 0.86
C ARG A 334 7.21 2.20 -0.55
N LYS A 335 7.79 2.84 -1.57
CA LYS A 335 7.77 2.39 -2.98
C LYS A 335 8.37 0.98 -3.15
N LEU A 336 7.65 0.10 -3.85
CA LEU A 336 8.02 -1.28 -4.21
C LEU A 336 8.37 -1.45 -5.70
N TYR A 337 7.56 -0.91 -6.61
CA TYR A 337 7.72 -1.18 -8.05
C TYR A 337 7.05 -0.10 -8.88
N SER A 338 7.54 0.20 -10.09
CA SER A 338 6.90 1.16 -11.02
C SER A 338 6.69 0.53 -12.40
N ILE A 339 5.54 0.78 -13.00
CA ILE A 339 5.09 0.31 -14.30
C ILE A 339 4.74 1.52 -15.14
N GLU A 340 5.48 1.71 -16.24
CA GLU A 340 5.26 2.79 -17.20
C GLU A 340 4.89 2.19 -18.56
N ALA A 341 3.90 2.78 -19.24
CA ALA A 341 3.43 2.37 -20.55
C ALA A 341 2.74 3.54 -21.28
N GLU A 342 2.82 3.56 -22.60
CA GLU A 342 2.31 4.66 -23.43
C GLU A 342 0.82 4.47 -23.82
N ASP A 343 0.27 3.28 -23.55
CA ASP A 343 -1.12 2.95 -23.83
C ASP A 343 -1.74 2.00 -22.78
N GLU A 344 -3.07 2.07 -22.64
CA GLU A 344 -3.84 1.34 -21.63
C GLU A 344 -3.69 -0.19 -21.75
N ARG A 345 -3.50 -0.72 -22.97
CA ARG A 345 -3.44 -2.16 -23.23
C ARG A 345 -2.08 -2.72 -22.81
N THR A 346 -0.99 -2.05 -23.17
CA THR A 346 0.36 -2.38 -22.69
C THR A 346 0.46 -2.22 -21.18
N PHE A 347 -0.13 -1.17 -20.64
CA PHE A 347 -0.22 -0.91 -19.20
C PHE A 347 -0.90 -2.05 -18.45
N LEU A 348 -2.13 -2.39 -18.82
CA LEU A 348 -2.89 -3.48 -18.19
C LEU A 348 -2.21 -4.84 -18.39
N ALA A 349 -1.54 -5.09 -19.52
CA ALA A 349 -0.78 -6.32 -19.72
C ALA A 349 0.43 -6.44 -18.76
N LYS A 350 1.21 -5.36 -18.58
CA LYS A 350 2.33 -5.32 -17.63
C LYS A 350 1.85 -5.48 -16.19
N LEU A 351 0.77 -4.80 -15.82
CA LEU A 351 0.17 -4.91 -14.48
C LEU A 351 -0.41 -6.32 -14.25
N HIS A 352 -1.07 -6.92 -15.24
CA HIS A 352 -1.56 -8.29 -15.14
C HIS A 352 -0.42 -9.29 -14.95
N ALA A 353 0.68 -9.13 -15.69
CA ALA A 353 1.87 -9.98 -15.52
C ALA A 353 2.53 -9.79 -14.13
N TYR A 354 2.52 -8.58 -13.57
CA TYR A 354 2.97 -8.33 -12.20
C TYR A 354 2.06 -9.01 -11.16
N LEU A 355 0.74 -8.97 -11.37
CA LEU A 355 -0.25 -9.53 -10.43
C LEU A 355 -0.39 -11.06 -10.52
N LEU A 356 -0.28 -11.65 -11.72
CA LEU A 356 -0.23 -13.10 -11.94
C LEU A 356 0.89 -13.78 -11.14
N ARG A 357 2.04 -13.10 -10.99
CA ARG A 357 3.19 -13.57 -10.17
C ARG A 357 2.88 -13.67 -8.65
N LYS A 358 1.68 -13.26 -8.20
CA LYS A 358 1.17 -13.42 -6.83
C LYS A 358 0.04 -14.44 -6.68
N GLY A 359 -0.42 -15.05 -7.77
CA GLY A 359 -1.47 -16.09 -7.76
C GLY A 359 -0.92 -17.50 -7.53
N ASP A 360 0.25 -17.77 -8.10
CA ASP A 360 1.17 -18.78 -7.57
C ASP A 360 1.92 -18.16 -6.37
N GLU A 361 2.38 -18.99 -5.43
CA GLU A 361 3.25 -18.57 -4.29
C GLU A 361 4.29 -17.56 -4.78
N TRP A 362 4.40 -16.38 -4.11
CA TRP A 362 5.17 -15.22 -4.59
C TRP A 362 6.32 -15.68 -5.45
N ARG A 363 6.18 -15.53 -6.78
CA ARG A 363 7.22 -16.03 -7.67
C ARG A 363 8.49 -15.31 -7.27
N GLN A 364 9.40 -16.07 -6.65
CA GLN A 364 10.64 -15.53 -6.12
C GLN A 364 11.26 -14.69 -7.22
N TYR A 365 11.72 -13.50 -6.90
CA TYR A 365 12.42 -12.68 -7.88
C TYR A 365 13.70 -13.41 -8.24
N THR A 366 13.61 -14.20 -9.32
CA THR A 366 14.65 -15.16 -9.67
C THR A 366 15.78 -14.46 -10.39
N LEU A 367 16.93 -15.11 -10.43
CA LEU A 367 18.02 -14.72 -11.31
C LEU A 367 17.59 -14.58 -12.78
N GLY A 368 16.63 -15.38 -13.24
CA GLY A 368 16.07 -15.27 -14.59
C GLY A 368 15.17 -14.04 -14.78
N ASP A 369 14.44 -13.62 -13.75
CA ASP A 369 13.67 -12.36 -13.77
C ASP A 369 14.59 -11.14 -13.75
N ALA A 370 15.68 -11.18 -12.98
CA ALA A 370 16.71 -10.14 -12.97
C ALA A 370 17.46 -10.02 -14.31
N ALA A 371 17.82 -11.15 -14.92
CA ALA A 371 18.43 -11.19 -16.25
C ALA A 371 17.51 -10.59 -17.33
N ALA A 372 16.21 -10.92 -17.28
CA ALA A 372 15.23 -10.34 -18.20
C ALA A 372 14.99 -8.84 -17.97
N ASP A 373 14.91 -8.38 -16.72
CA ASP A 373 14.69 -6.97 -16.38
C ASP A 373 15.91 -6.10 -16.72
N ALA A 374 17.12 -6.60 -16.50
CA ALA A 374 18.39 -5.89 -16.78
C ALA A 374 18.93 -6.11 -18.20
N TYR A 375 18.35 -7.02 -18.98
CA TYR A 375 18.85 -7.50 -20.29
C TYR A 375 20.28 -8.09 -20.26
N LEU A 376 20.79 -8.38 -19.06
CA LEU A 376 22.11 -8.98 -18.84
C LEU A 376 22.08 -10.50 -19.07
N GLU A 377 23.26 -11.09 -19.26
CA GLU A 377 23.42 -12.55 -19.26
C GLU A 377 23.23 -13.10 -17.84
N ARG A 378 22.59 -14.26 -17.73
CA ARG A 378 22.19 -14.84 -16.43
C ARG A 378 23.43 -15.14 -15.59
N GLU A 379 24.43 -15.67 -16.26
CA GLU A 379 25.72 -16.14 -15.74
C GLU A 379 26.49 -15.00 -15.05
N ILE A 380 26.43 -13.79 -15.61
CA ILE A 380 27.05 -12.57 -15.05
C ILE A 380 26.36 -12.16 -13.76
N LEU A 381 25.02 -12.19 -13.73
CA LEU A 381 24.27 -11.91 -12.51
C LEU A 381 24.44 -13.00 -11.45
N GLU A 382 24.66 -14.26 -11.85
CA GLU A 382 24.96 -15.41 -10.96
C GLU A 382 26.29 -15.14 -10.24
N GLU A 383 27.34 -14.81 -10.98
CA GLU A 383 28.66 -14.42 -10.44
C GLU A 383 28.55 -13.26 -9.44
N TRP A 384 27.80 -12.21 -9.77
CA TRP A 384 27.69 -11.02 -8.90
C TRP A 384 26.87 -11.32 -7.64
N LEU A 385 25.89 -12.22 -7.73
CA LEU A 385 25.10 -12.69 -6.59
C LEU A 385 25.93 -13.59 -5.66
N ASP A 386 26.78 -14.46 -6.21
CA ASP A 386 27.72 -15.30 -5.43
C ASP A 386 28.72 -14.42 -4.67
N VAL A 387 29.34 -13.44 -5.34
CA VAL A 387 30.21 -12.45 -4.69
C VAL A 387 29.49 -11.74 -3.54
N LEU A 388 28.23 -11.33 -3.73
CA LEU A 388 27.43 -10.68 -2.68
C LEU A 388 27.09 -11.64 -1.53
N HIS A 389 26.75 -12.90 -1.82
CA HIS A 389 26.46 -13.93 -0.82
C HIS A 389 27.68 -14.25 0.05
N GLU A 390 28.86 -14.41 -0.56
CA GLU A 390 30.11 -14.71 0.14
C GLU A 390 30.63 -13.52 0.95
N ARG A 391 30.66 -12.33 0.33
CA ARG A 391 31.36 -11.17 0.89
C ARG A 391 30.48 -10.27 1.73
N LYS A 392 29.16 -10.41 1.64
CA LYS A 392 28.14 -9.56 2.28
C LYS A 392 28.20 -8.08 1.90
N GLN A 393 29.12 -7.68 1.03
CA GLN A 393 29.18 -6.36 0.44
C GLN A 393 29.93 -6.36 -0.89
N MET A 394 29.66 -5.40 -1.77
CA MET A 394 30.35 -5.16 -3.04
C MET A 394 30.14 -3.73 -3.55
N ILE A 395 30.88 -3.33 -4.59
CA ILE A 395 30.71 -2.06 -5.31
C ILE A 395 30.51 -2.37 -6.80
N ILE A 396 29.45 -1.84 -7.40
CA ILE A 396 29.25 -1.84 -8.85
C ILE A 396 29.73 -0.50 -9.41
N TYR A 397 30.76 -0.50 -10.27
CA TYR A 397 31.36 0.72 -10.80
C TYR A 397 31.47 0.72 -12.33
N GLY A 398 31.56 1.93 -12.90
CA GLY A 398 31.64 2.14 -14.35
C GLY A 398 31.11 3.51 -14.79
N PRO A 399 31.11 3.80 -16.10
CA PRO A 399 30.68 5.08 -16.66
C PRO A 399 29.25 5.49 -16.30
N PRO A 400 28.87 6.77 -16.38
CA PRO A 400 27.48 7.20 -16.22
C PRO A 400 26.56 6.51 -17.25
N GLY A 401 25.29 6.34 -16.89
CA GLY A 401 24.28 5.73 -17.76
C GLY A 401 24.40 4.21 -18.03
N THR A 402 25.27 3.50 -17.31
CA THR A 402 25.48 2.04 -17.43
C THR A 402 24.56 1.19 -16.54
N GLY A 403 23.47 1.77 -16.00
CA GLY A 403 22.48 1.01 -15.24
C GLY A 403 22.93 0.46 -13.86
N LYS A 404 24.07 0.91 -13.32
CA LYS A 404 24.64 0.38 -12.05
C LYS A 404 23.63 0.29 -10.89
N THR A 405 22.95 1.39 -10.57
CA THR A 405 21.91 1.44 -9.52
C THR A 405 20.72 0.55 -9.86
N TYR A 406 20.34 0.49 -11.13
CA TYR A 406 19.28 -0.39 -11.62
C TYR A 406 19.64 -1.85 -11.34
N ILE A 407 20.86 -2.30 -11.67
CA ILE A 407 21.34 -3.66 -11.43
C ILE A 407 21.47 -3.94 -9.92
N ALA A 408 22.01 -3.01 -9.14
CA ALA A 408 22.11 -3.11 -7.68
C ALA A 408 20.75 -3.40 -7.03
N GLN A 409 19.68 -2.70 -7.46
CA GLN A 409 18.31 -2.95 -7.01
C GLN A 409 17.82 -4.35 -7.37
N ARG A 410 18.17 -4.89 -8.55
CA ARG A 410 17.75 -6.25 -8.95
C ARG A 410 18.45 -7.32 -8.13
N LEU A 411 19.76 -7.18 -7.89
CA LEU A 411 20.49 -8.08 -7.01
C LEU A 411 19.96 -8.02 -5.58
N ALA A 412 19.76 -6.81 -5.02
CA ALA A 412 19.12 -6.64 -3.72
C ALA A 412 17.73 -7.30 -3.64
N ARG A 413 16.91 -7.22 -4.71
CA ARG A 413 15.60 -7.86 -4.78
C ARG A 413 15.65 -9.38 -4.83
N ILE A 414 16.67 -9.97 -5.48
CA ILE A 414 16.93 -11.43 -5.39
C ILE A 414 17.28 -11.79 -3.93
N MET A 415 18.15 -11.00 -3.29
CA MET A 415 18.62 -11.29 -1.93
C MET A 415 17.51 -11.22 -0.88
N THR A 416 16.71 -10.13 -0.88
CA THR A 416 15.73 -9.88 0.19
C THR A 416 14.37 -10.50 -0.05
N GLN A 417 14.01 -10.75 -1.32
CA GLN A 417 12.66 -11.10 -1.79
C GLN A 417 11.56 -10.11 -1.37
N SER A 418 11.94 -8.96 -0.81
CA SER A 418 11.07 -7.96 -0.21
C SER A 418 11.76 -6.61 -0.27
N GLU A 419 11.17 -5.67 -0.99
CA GLU A 419 11.71 -4.31 -1.11
C GLU A 419 11.80 -3.65 0.27
N ARG A 420 10.86 -3.87 1.21
CA ARG A 420 10.90 -3.36 2.60
C ARG A 420 12.27 -3.48 3.28
N ARG A 421 13.03 -4.54 2.97
CA ARG A 421 14.35 -4.84 3.56
C ARG A 421 15.52 -4.27 2.77
N ILE A 422 15.26 -3.59 1.65
CA ILE A 422 16.24 -2.86 0.85
C ILE A 422 16.22 -1.39 1.29
N CYS A 423 17.33 -0.85 1.78
CA CYS A 423 17.50 0.58 1.97
C CYS A 423 18.27 1.15 0.77
N LEU A 424 17.90 2.30 0.24
CA LEU A 424 18.65 3.00 -0.81
C LEU A 424 18.95 4.41 -0.31
N VAL A 425 20.24 4.74 -0.22
CA VAL A 425 20.72 6.10 0.11
C VAL A 425 21.64 6.57 -1.01
N GLN A 426 21.65 7.87 -1.29
CA GLN A 426 22.58 8.49 -2.23
C GLN A 426 23.57 9.36 -1.45
N PHE A 427 24.87 9.16 -1.67
CA PHE A 427 25.89 9.94 -1.00
C PHE A 427 26.14 11.27 -1.73
N HIS A 428 26.29 12.34 -0.94
CA HIS A 428 26.60 13.68 -1.42
C HIS A 428 27.73 14.30 -0.56
N PRO A 429 28.43 15.36 -1.01
CA PRO A 429 29.59 15.91 -0.30
C PRO A 429 29.34 16.29 1.16
N SER A 430 28.12 16.72 1.48
CA SER A 430 27.72 17.08 2.86
C SER A 430 27.24 15.89 3.72
N TYR A 431 27.22 14.65 3.22
CA TYR A 431 26.65 13.50 3.93
C TYR A 431 27.59 13.07 5.06
N THR A 432 27.05 12.84 6.26
CA THR A 432 27.85 12.73 7.49
C THR A 432 27.70 11.42 8.25
N TYR A 433 28.61 11.17 9.20
CA TYR A 433 28.51 10.06 10.15
C TYR A 433 27.23 10.16 10.99
N GLU A 434 26.84 11.39 11.34
CA GLU A 434 25.69 11.72 12.18
C GLU A 434 24.34 11.43 11.52
N GLU A 435 24.31 11.23 10.20
CA GLU A 435 23.14 10.80 9.43
C GLU A 435 23.16 9.29 9.16
N PHE A 436 24.36 8.70 9.11
CA PHE A 436 24.54 7.32 8.69
C PHE A 436 24.57 6.31 9.87
N ILE A 437 25.32 6.61 10.93
CA ILE A 437 25.56 5.69 12.06
C ILE A 437 24.81 6.14 13.32
N GLU A 438 25.15 7.30 13.88
CA GLU A 438 24.40 7.94 14.98
C GLU A 438 24.78 9.42 15.11
N GLY A 439 23.79 10.25 15.43
CA GLY A 439 23.95 11.71 15.46
C GLY A 439 23.27 12.34 16.68
N VAL A 440 23.86 13.44 17.14
CA VAL A 440 23.25 14.29 18.17
C VAL A 440 22.19 15.19 17.50
N ARG A 441 20.96 15.17 18.03
CA ARG A 441 19.82 15.93 17.51
C ARG A 441 19.14 16.72 18.64
N PRO A 442 18.76 17.98 18.41
CA PRO A 442 17.95 18.73 19.37
C PRO A 442 16.47 18.35 19.25
N GLU A 443 15.80 18.22 20.38
CA GLU A 443 14.36 17.98 20.48
C GLU A 443 13.72 19.06 21.35
N VAL A 444 12.57 19.59 20.92
CA VAL A 444 11.79 20.54 21.72
C VAL A 444 10.75 19.75 22.49
N ILE A 445 10.81 19.83 23.82
CA ILE A 445 9.84 19.23 24.74
C ILE A 445 9.04 20.38 25.33
N GLU A 446 7.72 20.37 25.15
CA GLU A 446 6.82 21.29 25.84
C GLU A 446 6.40 20.68 27.18
N ASP A 447 6.72 21.36 28.27
CA ASP A 447 6.22 21.00 29.61
C ASP A 447 4.72 21.31 29.73
N GLU A 448 4.03 20.69 30.70
CA GLU A 448 2.60 20.95 31.00
C GLU A 448 2.25 22.43 31.27
N SER A 449 3.27 23.28 31.48
CA SER A 449 3.17 24.73 31.64
C SER A 449 3.12 25.52 30.32
N GLY A 450 3.31 24.87 29.17
CA GLY A 450 3.52 25.52 27.87
C GLY A 450 4.92 26.11 27.68
N THR A 451 5.89 25.71 28.50
CA THR A 451 7.29 26.14 28.38
C THR A 451 8.06 25.14 27.51
N ALA A 452 8.65 25.63 26.41
CA ALA A 452 9.45 24.81 25.51
C ALA A 452 10.91 24.69 26.02
N HIS A 453 11.36 23.46 26.27
CA HIS A 453 12.72 23.12 26.66
C HIS A 453 13.45 22.40 25.52
N MET A 454 14.68 22.81 25.23
CA MET A 454 15.54 22.19 24.23
C MET A 454 16.34 21.06 24.86
N ASN A 455 15.94 19.82 24.62
CA ASN A 455 16.69 18.63 24.98
C ASN A 455 17.65 18.25 23.84
N VAL A 456 18.70 17.47 24.16
CA VAL A 456 19.71 17.03 23.20
C VAL A 456 19.85 15.52 23.29
N THR A 457 19.37 14.80 22.28
CA THR A 457 19.29 13.34 22.23
C THR A 457 20.29 12.78 21.23
N VAL A 458 20.71 11.52 21.41
CA VAL A 458 21.44 10.78 20.38
C VAL A 458 20.44 9.90 19.64
N ARG A 459 20.34 10.08 18.33
CA ARG A 459 19.48 9.29 17.45
C ARG A 459 20.34 8.35 16.59
N PRO A 460 19.89 7.11 16.34
CA PRO A 460 20.55 6.25 15.36
C PRO A 460 20.45 6.88 13.96
N GLY A 461 21.42 6.58 13.11
CA GLY A 461 21.39 6.87 11.68
C GLY A 461 20.87 5.66 10.88
N ILE A 462 20.67 5.88 9.58
CA ILE A 462 19.99 4.93 8.67
C ILE A 462 20.58 3.52 8.71
N PHE A 463 21.91 3.39 8.79
CA PHE A 463 22.57 2.09 8.84
C PHE A 463 22.36 1.37 10.19
N LEU A 464 22.35 2.12 11.30
CA LEU A 464 22.15 1.54 12.63
C LEU A 464 20.69 1.14 12.86
N GLU A 465 19.73 1.90 12.33
CA GLU A 465 18.32 1.51 12.28
C GLU A 465 18.13 0.20 11.52
N LEU A 466 18.73 0.09 10.32
CA LEU A 466 18.71 -1.15 9.52
C LEU A 466 19.31 -2.34 10.28
N CYS A 467 20.40 -2.13 11.03
CA CYS A 467 20.99 -3.18 11.88
C CYS A 467 20.06 -3.60 13.02
N ASN A 468 19.43 -2.65 13.71
CA ASN A 468 18.52 -2.93 14.81
C ASN A 468 17.29 -3.73 14.33
N GLU A 469 16.72 -3.39 13.17
CA GLU A 469 15.63 -4.14 12.55
C GLU A 469 16.02 -5.56 12.15
N ALA A 470 17.20 -5.72 11.52
CA ALA A 470 17.72 -7.03 11.11
C ALA A 470 18.09 -7.96 12.29
N LEU A 471 18.28 -7.40 13.49
CA LEU A 471 18.61 -8.14 14.72
C LEU A 471 17.38 -8.63 15.52
N LYS A 472 16.17 -8.10 15.23
CA LYS A 472 14.91 -8.55 15.86
C LYS A 472 14.70 -10.05 15.68
N GLN A 473 14.04 -10.71 16.63
CA GLN A 473 13.98 -12.17 16.66
C GLN A 473 13.21 -12.75 15.46
N GLU A 474 12.14 -12.09 15.05
CA GLU A 474 11.32 -12.39 13.87
C GLU A 474 12.04 -12.16 12.52
N ASN A 475 13.14 -11.39 12.51
CA ASN A 475 13.82 -10.96 11.28
C ASN A 475 15.15 -11.67 11.00
N ARG A 476 15.61 -12.58 11.87
CA ARG A 476 16.95 -13.20 11.76
C ARG A 476 17.18 -14.00 10.46
N ASP A 477 16.15 -14.70 10.00
CA ASP A 477 16.22 -15.51 8.77
C ASP A 477 15.95 -14.68 7.50
N CYS A 478 15.77 -13.36 7.65
CA CYS A 478 15.43 -12.44 6.56
C CYS A 478 16.64 -11.61 6.15
N ALA A 479 16.93 -11.57 4.84
CA ALA A 479 18.01 -10.73 4.31
C ALA A 479 17.57 -9.25 4.17
N TYR A 480 18.49 -8.34 4.49
CA TYR A 480 18.39 -6.89 4.35
C TYR A 480 19.53 -6.40 3.45
N THR A 481 19.30 -5.40 2.59
CA THR A 481 20.34 -4.86 1.71
C THR A 481 20.38 -3.34 1.78
N LEU A 482 21.53 -2.74 2.10
CA LEU A 482 21.75 -1.31 1.91
C LEU A 482 22.41 -1.07 0.55
N ILE A 483 21.76 -0.31 -0.32
CA ILE A 483 22.35 0.22 -1.55
C ILE A 483 22.83 1.65 -1.26
N ILE A 484 24.09 1.93 -1.57
CA ILE A 484 24.70 3.26 -1.42
C ILE A 484 25.03 3.77 -2.81
N ASP A 485 24.15 4.59 -3.38
CA ASP A 485 24.36 5.22 -4.68
C ASP A 485 25.41 6.33 -4.58
N GLU A 486 26.23 6.45 -5.62
CA GLU A 486 27.28 7.47 -5.75
C GLU A 486 28.24 7.53 -4.54
N MET A 487 28.62 6.37 -3.99
CA MET A 487 29.31 6.22 -2.71
C MET A 487 30.63 7.02 -2.59
N ASN A 488 31.28 7.34 -3.72
CA ASN A 488 32.49 8.16 -3.79
C ASN A 488 32.27 9.68 -3.66
N ARG A 489 31.02 10.16 -3.67
CA ARG A 489 30.70 11.59 -3.56
C ARG A 489 30.77 12.14 -2.14
N ALA A 490 30.74 11.27 -1.13
CA ALA A 490 31.02 11.62 0.26
C ALA A 490 32.40 11.12 0.69
N ASN A 491 32.93 11.63 1.81
CA ASN A 491 34.11 11.03 2.45
C ASN A 491 33.69 9.73 3.15
N THR A 492 33.63 8.63 2.39
CA THR A 492 33.13 7.32 2.83
C THR A 492 33.83 6.83 4.10
N ALA A 493 35.14 7.08 4.25
CA ALA A 493 35.90 6.69 5.45
C ALA A 493 35.42 7.44 6.70
N LYS A 494 35.14 8.75 6.58
CA LYS A 494 34.56 9.55 7.67
C LYS A 494 33.10 9.16 7.97
N VAL A 495 32.29 8.88 6.94
CA VAL A 495 30.88 8.51 7.10
C VAL A 495 30.72 7.15 7.76
N PHE A 496 31.55 6.17 7.41
CA PHE A 496 31.47 4.82 7.97
C PHE A 496 32.06 4.72 9.38
N GLY A 497 33.18 5.39 9.67
CA GLY A 497 33.82 5.35 11.00
C GLY A 497 34.05 3.91 11.49
N GLU A 498 33.50 3.60 12.65
CA GLU A 498 33.53 2.29 13.32
C GLU A 498 32.94 1.15 12.47
N LEU A 499 32.07 1.44 11.49
CA LEU A 499 31.54 0.43 10.56
C LEU A 499 32.65 -0.27 9.77
N LEU A 500 33.74 0.43 9.44
CA LEU A 500 34.89 -0.19 8.76
C LEU A 500 35.46 -1.38 9.54
N TYR A 501 35.41 -1.33 10.88
CA TYR A 501 35.79 -2.45 11.73
C TYR A 501 34.66 -3.49 11.82
N ALA A 502 33.41 -3.05 12.01
CA ALA A 502 32.26 -3.95 12.14
C ALA A 502 31.98 -4.82 10.89
N LEU A 503 32.30 -4.33 9.68
CA LEU A 503 32.21 -5.10 8.43
C LEU A 503 33.21 -6.26 8.34
N GLU A 504 34.33 -6.17 9.07
CA GLU A 504 35.37 -7.21 9.13
C GLU A 504 35.11 -8.20 10.28
N TYR A 505 34.44 -7.72 11.35
CA TYR A 505 34.08 -8.50 12.55
C TYR A 505 32.57 -8.50 12.78
N ARG A 506 31.80 -9.00 11.80
CA ARG A 506 30.35 -9.14 11.89
C ARG A 506 29.92 -9.96 13.12
N ASN A 507 28.70 -9.69 13.60
CA ASN A 507 28.15 -10.13 14.88
C ASN A 507 28.91 -9.68 16.14
N SER A 508 30.07 -9.02 16.02
CA SER A 508 30.80 -8.47 17.17
C SER A 508 30.25 -7.09 17.55
N ALA A 509 30.16 -6.85 18.86
CA ALA A 509 29.67 -5.59 19.40
C ALA A 509 30.75 -4.51 19.43
N VAL A 510 30.58 -3.47 18.61
CA VAL A 510 31.49 -2.33 18.49
C VAL A 510 30.88 -1.13 19.25
N PRO A 511 31.60 -0.52 20.22
CA PRO A 511 31.07 0.59 21.00
C PRO A 511 31.01 1.88 20.17
N LEU A 512 29.90 2.60 20.26
CA LEU A 512 29.67 3.85 19.51
C LEU A 512 30.09 5.11 20.30
N PRO A 513 30.56 6.17 19.60
CA PRO A 513 31.18 7.33 20.23
C PRO A 513 30.22 8.28 20.96
N TYR A 514 28.98 8.49 20.50
CA TYR A 514 28.02 9.40 21.12
C TYR A 514 27.11 8.68 22.12
N SER A 515 26.38 7.64 21.70
CA SER A 515 25.42 6.96 22.59
C SER A 515 26.07 6.08 23.66
N LYS A 516 27.34 5.69 23.47
CA LYS A 516 28.03 4.62 24.21
C LYS A 516 27.33 3.25 24.15
N SER A 517 26.33 3.11 23.26
CA SER A 517 25.72 1.82 22.95
C SER A 517 26.65 0.98 22.08
N LYS A 518 26.18 -0.19 21.63
CA LYS A 518 26.96 -1.16 20.86
C LYS A 518 26.29 -1.41 19.52
N MET A 519 26.96 -1.05 18.43
CA MET A 519 26.58 -1.47 17.09
C MET A 519 26.98 -2.93 16.89
N VAL A 520 26.08 -3.73 16.31
CA VAL A 520 26.36 -5.08 15.83
C VAL A 520 25.88 -5.14 14.39
N VAL A 521 26.75 -5.57 13.47
CA VAL A 521 26.39 -5.78 12.07
C VAL A 521 26.14 -7.28 11.87
N PRO A 522 24.88 -7.74 11.71
CA PRO A 522 24.56 -9.16 11.52
C PRO A 522 24.90 -9.67 10.11
N ASP A 523 24.95 -10.99 9.95
CA ASP A 523 25.28 -11.64 8.66
C ASP A 523 24.17 -11.58 7.60
N ASN A 524 22.94 -11.24 8.01
CA ASN A 524 21.80 -11.05 7.12
C ASN A 524 21.75 -9.65 6.47
N ILE A 525 22.71 -8.76 6.76
CA ILE A 525 22.86 -7.46 6.07
C ILE A 525 23.85 -7.53 4.91
N TYR A 526 23.40 -7.10 3.74
CA TYR A 526 24.17 -6.97 2.51
C TYR A 526 24.40 -5.48 2.18
N ILE A 527 25.54 -5.11 1.58
CA ILE A 527 25.80 -3.71 1.19
C ILE A 527 26.27 -3.61 -0.27
N ILE A 528 25.55 -2.88 -1.12
CA ILE A 528 25.89 -2.67 -2.52
C ILE A 528 26.19 -1.17 -2.74
N GLY A 529 27.47 -0.81 -2.84
CA GLY A 529 27.84 0.53 -3.30
C GLY A 529 27.69 0.63 -4.83
N THR A 530 27.40 1.82 -5.35
CA THR A 530 27.64 2.15 -6.76
C THR A 530 28.70 3.26 -6.85
N MET A 531 29.41 3.35 -7.98
CA MET A 531 30.38 4.42 -8.22
C MET A 531 30.48 4.78 -9.71
N ASN A 532 30.41 6.08 -10.02
CA ASN A 532 30.75 6.60 -11.35
C ASN A 532 32.29 6.70 -11.49
N THR A 533 32.85 6.18 -12.57
CA THR A 533 34.29 6.24 -12.88
C THR A 533 34.78 7.64 -13.26
N THR A 534 33.89 8.48 -13.76
CA THR A 534 34.13 9.88 -14.15
C THR A 534 34.44 10.79 -12.97
N ASP A 535 33.88 10.47 -11.79
CA ASP A 535 33.83 11.35 -10.61
C ASP A 535 35.17 11.32 -9.81
N ARG A 536 36.30 11.36 -10.54
CA ARG A 536 37.68 11.28 -10.02
C ARG A 536 38.09 12.46 -9.12
N SER A 537 37.30 13.53 -9.10
CA SER A 537 37.48 14.73 -8.28
C SER A 537 36.95 14.58 -6.84
N LEU A 538 36.13 13.56 -6.58
CA LEU A 538 35.56 13.26 -5.28
C LEU A 538 36.32 12.08 -4.65
N ALA A 539 36.29 11.99 -3.31
CA ALA A 539 37.29 11.28 -2.51
C ALA A 539 37.65 9.89 -3.06
N GLN A 540 38.93 9.70 -3.41
CA GLN A 540 39.41 8.38 -3.85
C GLN A 540 39.07 7.34 -2.78
N LEU A 541 38.35 6.29 -3.19
CA LEU A 541 37.98 5.18 -2.32
C LEU A 541 39.22 4.62 -1.62
N ASP A 542 39.26 4.80 -0.30
CA ASP A 542 40.34 4.38 0.58
C ASP A 542 40.70 2.91 0.32
N PHE A 543 42.00 2.58 0.36
CA PHE A 543 42.49 1.20 0.34
C PHE A 543 41.80 0.34 1.42
N ALA A 544 41.46 0.93 2.57
CA ALA A 544 40.65 0.29 3.60
C ALA A 544 39.28 -0.18 3.09
N LEU A 545 38.60 0.61 2.25
CA LEU A 545 37.31 0.25 1.67
C LEU A 545 37.47 -0.73 0.52
N ARG A 546 38.43 -0.52 -0.38
CA ARG A 546 38.75 -1.46 -1.48
C ARG A 546 39.06 -2.88 -1.01
N ARG A 547 39.65 -3.03 0.19
CA ARG A 547 39.90 -4.35 0.80
C ARG A 547 38.62 -5.06 1.28
N ARG A 548 37.60 -4.28 1.65
CA ARG A 548 36.36 -4.76 2.28
C ARG A 548 35.22 -4.96 1.29
N PHE A 549 35.25 -4.21 0.18
CA PHE A 549 34.27 -4.24 -0.89
C PHE A 549 34.93 -4.72 -2.20
N PRO A 550 34.65 -5.96 -2.66
CA PRO A 550 34.91 -6.38 -4.03
C PRO A 550 34.31 -5.38 -5.02
N ALA A 551 35.05 -5.05 -6.08
CA ALA A 551 34.63 -4.09 -7.08
C ALA A 551 34.30 -4.81 -8.40
N ILE A 552 33.09 -4.60 -8.89
CA ILE A 552 32.51 -5.20 -10.09
C ILE A 552 32.37 -4.11 -11.15
N TYR A 553 32.97 -4.31 -12.32
CA TYR A 553 32.96 -3.33 -13.41
C TYR A 553 31.86 -3.62 -14.43
N VAL A 554 31.00 -2.63 -14.71
CA VAL A 554 30.03 -2.71 -15.82
C VAL A 554 30.72 -2.26 -17.11
N SER A 555 31.01 -3.22 -18.00
CA SER A 555 31.76 -2.96 -19.23
C SER A 555 30.93 -2.32 -20.35
N SER A 556 31.63 -1.76 -21.36
CA SER A 556 30.99 -1.32 -22.61
C SER A 556 30.38 -2.49 -23.38
N CYS A 557 31.02 -3.65 -23.41
CA CYS A 557 30.49 -4.83 -24.07
C CYS A 557 29.15 -5.27 -23.46
N GLU A 558 29.04 -5.27 -22.13
CA GLU A 558 27.76 -5.55 -21.47
C GLU A 558 26.73 -4.45 -21.72
N SER A 559 27.16 -3.18 -21.76
CA SER A 559 26.27 -2.08 -22.11
C SER A 559 25.73 -2.15 -23.55
N GLU A 560 26.57 -2.54 -24.51
CA GLU A 560 26.18 -2.79 -25.91
C GLU A 560 25.19 -3.96 -26.00
N ARG A 561 25.48 -5.08 -25.34
CA ARG A 561 24.62 -6.28 -25.30
C ARG A 561 23.24 -5.98 -24.70
N VAL A 562 23.21 -5.24 -23.59
CA VAL A 562 21.98 -4.77 -22.92
C VAL A 562 21.16 -3.89 -23.86
N LEU A 563 21.80 -2.91 -24.52
CA LEU A 563 21.13 -2.01 -25.45
C LEU A 563 20.59 -2.74 -26.68
N HIS A 564 21.38 -3.65 -27.26
CA HIS A 564 20.97 -4.46 -28.41
C HIS A 564 19.72 -5.29 -28.10
N LYS A 565 19.76 -6.07 -27.01
CA LYS A 565 18.62 -6.90 -26.57
C LYS A 565 17.39 -6.04 -26.24
N TYR A 566 17.55 -4.85 -25.67
CA TYR A 566 16.43 -3.93 -25.43
C TYR A 566 15.80 -3.45 -26.73
N LEU A 567 16.62 -2.98 -27.68
CA LEU A 567 16.14 -2.43 -28.95
C LEU A 567 15.52 -3.51 -29.83
N GLU A 568 16.09 -4.72 -29.92
CA GLU A 568 15.47 -5.83 -30.65
C GLU A 568 14.04 -6.15 -30.19
N VAL A 569 13.77 -6.04 -28.89
CA VAL A 569 12.45 -6.36 -28.32
C VAL A 569 11.44 -5.20 -28.47
N HIS A 570 11.88 -3.95 -28.37
CA HIS A 570 10.95 -2.79 -28.29
C HIS A 570 11.00 -1.84 -29.51
N HIS A 571 12.13 -1.77 -30.23
CA HIS A 571 12.41 -0.86 -31.34
C HIS A 571 13.31 -1.54 -32.39
N SER A 572 12.84 -2.64 -32.98
CA SER A 572 13.67 -3.49 -33.85
C SER A 572 14.18 -2.77 -35.11
N ASP A 573 13.46 -1.77 -35.58
CA ASP A 573 13.85 -0.82 -36.63
C ASP A 573 15.01 0.12 -36.22
N MET A 574 15.23 0.29 -34.92
CA MET A 574 16.30 1.11 -34.34
C MET A 574 17.43 0.29 -33.68
N ALA A 575 17.45 -1.04 -33.83
CA ALA A 575 18.51 -1.91 -33.26
C ALA A 575 19.94 -1.53 -33.70
N TRP A 576 20.08 -0.84 -34.83
CA TRP A 576 21.35 -0.27 -35.29
C TRP A 576 21.97 0.75 -34.32
N VAL A 577 21.17 1.40 -33.46
CA VAL A 577 21.66 2.36 -32.46
C VAL A 577 22.64 1.71 -31.47
N ALA A 578 22.49 0.40 -31.17
CA ALA A 578 23.47 -0.32 -30.34
C ALA A 578 24.87 -0.35 -30.99
N ARG A 579 24.93 -0.53 -32.31
CA ARG A 579 26.20 -0.48 -33.07
C ARG A 579 26.76 0.94 -33.13
N LEU A 580 25.91 1.95 -33.29
CA LEU A 580 26.32 3.36 -33.24
C LEU A 580 26.99 3.70 -31.88
N VAL A 581 26.37 3.31 -30.77
CA VAL A 581 26.92 3.55 -29.42
C VAL A 581 28.25 2.82 -29.23
N ARG A 582 28.39 1.59 -29.75
CA ARG A 582 29.67 0.88 -29.77
C ARG A 582 30.74 1.64 -30.56
N GLN A 583 30.45 2.05 -31.80
CA GLN A 583 31.39 2.82 -32.63
C GLN A 583 31.85 4.10 -31.94
N VAL A 584 30.94 4.80 -31.26
CA VAL A 584 31.27 6.00 -30.46
C VAL A 584 32.19 5.65 -29.29
N ASN A 585 31.91 4.57 -28.55
CA ASN A 585 32.76 4.12 -27.45
C ASN A 585 34.16 3.69 -27.94
N ASP A 586 34.24 2.99 -29.08
CA ASP A 586 35.52 2.63 -29.72
C ASP A 586 36.33 3.89 -30.13
N ARG A 587 35.66 4.97 -30.61
CA ARG A 587 36.28 6.28 -30.89
C ARG A 587 36.68 7.06 -29.63
N ILE A 588 35.93 6.95 -28.52
CA ILE A 588 36.27 7.57 -27.23
C ILE A 588 37.54 6.92 -26.64
N GLY A 589 37.67 5.60 -26.77
CA GLY A 589 38.87 4.82 -26.40
C GLY A 589 39.20 4.76 -24.90
N ASN A 590 38.49 5.50 -24.04
CA ASN A 590 38.71 5.58 -22.60
C ASN A 590 37.55 4.93 -21.83
N PRO A 591 37.78 3.76 -21.19
CA PRO A 591 36.71 3.00 -20.54
C PRO A 591 35.95 3.71 -19.43
N ASP A 592 36.54 4.73 -18.80
CA ASP A 592 35.86 5.48 -17.73
C ASP A 592 34.80 6.47 -18.25
N PHE A 593 34.81 6.79 -19.55
CA PHE A 593 34.00 7.82 -20.22
C PHE A 593 33.14 7.27 -21.37
N PHE A 594 32.96 5.95 -21.46
CA PHE A 594 32.07 5.36 -22.44
C PHE A 594 30.61 5.78 -22.21
N LEU A 595 29.89 6.05 -23.29
CA LEU A 595 28.46 6.28 -23.28
C LEU A 595 27.73 5.04 -22.77
N GLY A 596 26.98 5.22 -21.69
CA GLY A 596 26.09 4.21 -21.14
C GLY A 596 24.86 3.97 -22.01
N HIS A 597 24.26 2.79 -21.86
CA HIS A 597 23.08 2.38 -22.61
C HIS A 597 21.79 3.12 -22.21
N SER A 598 21.71 3.67 -20.99
CA SER A 598 20.44 4.16 -20.43
C SER A 598 19.84 5.33 -21.20
N TYR A 599 20.65 6.19 -21.82
CA TYR A 599 20.20 7.30 -22.68
C TYR A 599 19.26 6.81 -23.80
N PHE A 600 19.47 5.59 -24.28
CA PHE A 600 18.77 5.01 -25.43
C PHE A 600 17.69 3.98 -25.04
N MET A 601 17.64 3.53 -23.78
CA MET A 601 16.63 2.60 -23.27
C MET A 601 15.29 3.28 -22.95
N ASN A 602 14.74 4.00 -23.93
CA ASN A 602 13.49 4.75 -23.82
C ASN A 602 12.36 4.10 -24.63
N ARG A 603 11.13 4.07 -24.09
CA ARG A 603 9.97 3.40 -24.69
C ARG A 603 9.36 4.09 -25.92
N SER A 604 9.58 5.39 -26.06
CA SER A 604 9.13 6.20 -27.20
C SER A 604 10.33 6.60 -28.06
N LEU A 605 11.39 5.77 -28.09
CA LEU A 605 12.52 6.01 -28.97
C LEU A 605 12.03 6.00 -30.43
N ASN A 606 12.41 7.06 -31.14
CA ASN A 606 12.15 7.28 -32.56
C ASN A 606 13.27 8.17 -33.11
N PRO A 607 13.44 8.32 -34.44
CA PRO A 607 14.53 9.11 -35.02
C PRO A 607 14.58 10.57 -34.53
N GLN A 608 13.44 11.20 -34.27
CA GLN A 608 13.38 12.57 -33.75
C GLN A 608 13.81 12.64 -32.27
N LYS A 609 13.47 11.62 -31.45
CA LYS A 609 13.89 11.52 -30.05
C LYS A 609 15.38 11.19 -29.95
N LEU A 610 15.89 10.31 -30.81
CA LEU A 610 17.33 10.03 -30.93
C LEU A 610 18.13 11.31 -31.24
N ARG A 611 17.69 12.10 -32.24
CA ARG A 611 18.30 13.41 -32.56
C ARG A 611 18.30 14.37 -31.37
N ARG A 612 17.28 14.34 -30.49
CA ARG A 612 17.23 15.15 -29.26
C ARG A 612 18.20 14.65 -28.19
N ILE A 613 18.19 13.36 -27.88
CA ILE A 613 19.12 12.72 -26.93
C ILE A 613 20.57 13.05 -27.34
N TRP A 614 20.87 12.87 -28.63
CA TRP A 614 22.20 13.16 -29.16
C TRP A 614 22.61 14.62 -28.95
N LYS A 615 21.74 15.56 -29.35
CA LYS A 615 22.02 17.00 -29.30
C LYS A 615 22.08 17.57 -27.88
N TYR A 616 21.26 17.09 -26.96
CA TYR A 616 21.04 17.72 -25.66
C TYR A 616 21.63 16.96 -24.47
N GLU A 617 22.04 15.69 -24.66
CA GLU A 617 22.60 14.85 -23.59
C GLU A 617 23.98 14.32 -23.98
N ILE A 618 24.12 13.73 -25.17
CA ILE A 618 25.39 13.11 -25.61
C ILE A 618 26.45 14.14 -26.00
N ILE A 619 26.12 15.11 -26.85
CA ILE A 619 27.08 16.14 -27.28
C ILE A 619 27.59 16.96 -26.08
N PRO A 620 26.75 17.50 -25.16
CA PRO A 620 27.25 18.22 -23.99
C PRO A 620 28.15 17.38 -23.07
N TYR A 621 27.87 16.08 -22.92
CA TYR A 621 28.74 15.16 -22.18
C TYR A 621 30.12 15.01 -22.84
N LEU A 622 30.15 14.91 -24.17
CA LEU A 622 31.41 14.84 -24.93
C LEU A 622 32.14 16.19 -24.98
N GLU A 623 31.44 17.32 -24.96
CA GLU A 623 32.03 18.66 -24.80
C GLU A 623 32.72 18.81 -23.43
N GLU A 624 32.15 18.26 -22.36
CA GLU A 624 32.79 18.26 -21.03
C GLU A 624 34.03 17.35 -21.01
N TYR A 625 33.97 16.16 -21.61
CA TYR A 625 35.12 15.25 -21.68
C TYR A 625 36.24 15.77 -22.58
N PHE A 626 35.91 16.24 -23.79
CA PHE A 626 36.86 16.82 -24.75
C PHE A 626 36.98 18.35 -24.60
N ALA A 627 36.84 18.89 -23.39
CA ALA A 627 36.93 20.34 -23.13
C ALA A 627 38.25 20.99 -23.60
N TYR A 628 39.32 20.20 -23.75
CA TYR A 628 40.62 20.62 -24.27
C TYR A 628 40.84 20.28 -25.76
N GLU A 629 39.91 19.56 -26.39
CA GLU A 629 39.96 19.14 -27.80
C GLU A 629 38.58 19.33 -28.50
N PRO A 630 37.95 20.53 -28.44
CA PRO A 630 36.55 20.72 -28.86
C PRO A 630 36.29 20.41 -30.34
N GLU A 631 37.30 20.50 -31.21
CA GLU A 631 37.20 20.12 -32.62
C GLU A 631 36.90 18.62 -32.80
N ARG A 632 37.34 17.75 -31.86
CA ARG A 632 37.05 16.31 -31.88
C ARG A 632 35.58 16.00 -31.63
N VAL A 633 34.84 16.88 -30.94
CA VAL A 633 33.39 16.67 -30.67
C VAL A 633 32.60 16.54 -31.98
N ARG A 634 33.04 17.21 -33.05
CA ARG A 634 32.42 17.10 -34.39
C ARG A 634 32.47 15.69 -34.97
N GLU A 635 33.47 14.88 -34.61
CA GLU A 635 33.57 13.46 -35.01
C GLU A 635 32.45 12.59 -34.42
N PHE A 636 31.69 13.13 -33.46
CA PHE A 636 30.59 12.48 -32.76
C PHE A 636 29.23 13.13 -33.05
N GLU A 637 29.13 14.09 -33.98
CA GLU A 637 27.84 14.61 -34.44
C GLU A 637 27.04 13.51 -35.15
N LEU A 638 25.74 13.42 -34.86
CA LEU A 638 24.91 12.29 -35.32
C LEU A 638 24.83 12.19 -36.85
N ASP A 639 24.72 13.32 -37.55
CA ASP A 639 24.67 13.30 -39.01
C ASP A 639 26.02 12.82 -39.60
N SER A 640 27.17 13.25 -39.05
CA SER A 640 28.51 12.76 -39.45
C SER A 640 28.80 11.30 -39.08
N LEU A 641 28.13 10.76 -38.06
CA LEU A 641 28.19 9.34 -37.72
C LEU A 641 27.36 8.48 -38.68
N LEU A 642 26.22 8.99 -39.16
CA LEU A 642 25.32 8.29 -40.09
C LEU A 642 25.84 8.32 -41.54
N GLU A 643 26.43 9.44 -41.98
CA GLU A 643 27.07 9.55 -43.30
C GLU A 643 28.20 8.52 -43.50
N GLY A 644 28.83 8.06 -42.41
CA GLY A 644 29.86 7.03 -42.44
C GLY A 644 29.36 5.58 -42.60
N GLU A 645 28.06 5.29 -42.52
CA GLU A 645 27.52 3.94 -42.73
C GLU A 645 27.11 3.66 -44.19
N GLU A 646 26.74 4.68 -44.99
CA GLU A 646 26.33 4.47 -46.39
C GLU A 646 27.48 3.97 -47.29
N ASP A 647 28.73 4.30 -46.97
CA ASP A 647 29.93 3.88 -47.72
C ASP A 647 30.38 2.41 -47.44
N VAL A 648 29.71 1.70 -46.52
CA VAL A 648 30.11 0.32 -46.09
C VAL A 648 29.07 -0.74 -46.46
N GLY A 649 27.90 -0.34 -46.98
CA GLY A 649 26.74 -1.20 -47.24
C GLY A 649 26.55 -1.69 -48.69
N GLY A 650 27.58 -1.64 -49.53
CA GLY A 650 27.49 -1.95 -50.97
C GLY A 650 28.27 -3.18 -51.43
N ASP A 651 27.68 -4.37 -51.27
CA ASP A 651 27.99 -5.61 -52.03
C ASP A 651 26.79 -6.59 -51.98
#